data_AF-A0A537WYS5-F1
#
_entry.id   AF-A0A537WYS5-F1
#
_cell.length_a   1.000
_cell.length_b   1.000
_cell.length_c   1.000
_cell.angle_alpha   90.00
_cell.angle_beta   90.00
_cell.angle_gamma   90.00
#
_symmetry.space_group_name_H-M   'P 1'
#
loop_
_entity.id
_entity.type
_entity.pdbx_description
1 polymer ?
#
loop_
_entity_poly.entity_id
_entity_poly.type
_entity_poly.pdbx_seq_one_letter_code
_entity_poly.pdbx_strand_id
1 'polypeptide(L)'
;MGGKHITIEDKPAEAAAAPRSFLFLQGPISDFFDRLGRTLVSRGHRVHRINLHGGDRLFWHLPATNFRGRFDDWRTFIGEMLEQHGVTDLVLHGDRRPYHIVAAEEARARGIAVIATDLGYVRPDWITLERDGMSTYSRFPRDPEAIRTLAPCFAIPDLPPRFHTPFWLISVLDILYNVGLVFGRPLYPHYRYHGIAHPFAEYFGWICSRAKQLARRPATVRLQARLRTAPGSYFVFPLQLPTDFQIRAHSPFADAREALHEVIASFARSDSKRSLVIVVHPLDNGLIDWCGLARGLARRFGAGDRVFAFAGGVPGEILCHAAGIVTVNSTIGTTALGSGLPVKVLGNAVFDVPGLTSQQPLDAFWHEPTAPDQQLTLDFLRALIGATQVKGGYYTRAAQNQAIAGFITRLEGELYPLPPLDIAELAERRVREPAKTIAIAGLEDADGLALARAYAMPGTQLLLIGAGNMLAGAAEDCRRRGALVDALTTDDCDTASLAAYLKARAFQDIDVLAAFAGLDLGRAMAAIDGLQQALRPSGVIVLAGKRNDELLRYARAARHRLRPEGVRVSIAAPGLAATQLAARLRAPALAAVGADKAARLIRRGALHRRQAIALPGMPTALFRTARLFASRFNEWLAAPDR
;
A
#
# COMPACT_ATOMS: atom_id res chain seq x y z
N MET A 1 -6.13 -65.45 -25.45
CA MET A 1 -4.72 -65.03 -25.63
C MET A 1 -4.67 -63.51 -25.63
N GLY A 2 -3.76 -62.91 -24.86
CA GLY A 2 -3.45 -61.47 -24.92
C GLY A 2 -4.06 -60.59 -23.82
N GLY A 3 -3.89 -60.95 -22.53
CA GLY A 3 -4.11 -60.00 -21.44
C GLY A 3 -2.99 -58.95 -21.41
N LYS A 4 -3.31 -57.68 -21.65
CA LYS A 4 -2.39 -56.57 -21.39
C LYS A 4 -2.38 -56.31 -19.89
N HIS A 5 -1.32 -56.76 -19.22
CA HIS A 5 -0.96 -56.26 -17.89
C HIS A 5 -0.72 -54.76 -18.00
N ILE A 6 -1.56 -53.98 -17.31
CA ILE A 6 -1.25 -52.59 -16.99
C ILE A 6 -0.28 -52.66 -15.81
N THR A 7 1.01 -52.57 -16.09
CA THR A 7 2.03 -52.34 -15.07
C THR A 7 1.78 -50.94 -14.52
N ILE A 8 1.31 -50.86 -13.28
CA ILE A 8 1.35 -49.61 -12.52
C ILE A 8 2.84 -49.39 -12.23
N GLU A 9 3.49 -48.54 -13.02
CA GLU A 9 4.80 -48.02 -12.64
C GLU A 9 4.60 -47.21 -11.36
N ASP A 10 5.25 -47.65 -10.29
CA ASP A 10 5.44 -46.88 -9.08
C ASP A 10 6.00 -45.52 -9.47
N LYS A 11 5.16 -44.49 -9.32
CA LYS A 11 5.56 -43.08 -9.49
C LYS A 11 6.78 -42.86 -8.59
N PRO A 12 7.96 -42.53 -9.14
CA PRO A 12 9.14 -42.31 -8.32
C PRO A 12 8.83 -41.20 -7.31
N ALA A 13 9.31 -41.39 -6.08
CA ALA A 13 9.21 -40.44 -4.98
C ALA A 13 9.42 -39.01 -5.50
N GLU A 14 8.40 -38.18 -5.27
CA GLU A 14 8.35 -36.76 -5.64
C GLU A 14 9.72 -36.13 -5.34
N ALA A 15 10.43 -35.71 -6.39
CA ALA A 15 11.74 -35.08 -6.25
C ALA A 15 11.61 -33.92 -5.24
N ALA A 16 12.23 -34.06 -4.06
CA ALA A 16 12.17 -33.03 -3.04
C ALA A 16 12.66 -31.72 -3.65
N ALA A 17 11.76 -30.73 -3.73
CA ALA A 17 12.07 -29.42 -4.29
C ALA A 17 13.32 -28.85 -3.61
N ALA A 18 14.20 -28.21 -4.38
CA ALA A 18 15.45 -27.66 -3.85
C ALA A 18 15.17 -26.76 -2.62
N PRO A 19 16.02 -26.81 -1.57
CA PRO A 19 15.77 -26.12 -0.32
C PRO A 19 15.73 -24.58 -0.53
N ARG A 20 14.52 -24.03 -0.51
CA ARG A 20 14.23 -22.59 -0.57
C ARG A 20 14.56 -21.84 0.72
N SER A 21 14.71 -20.51 0.62
CA SER A 21 14.99 -19.61 1.74
C SER A 21 13.90 -18.54 1.85
N PHE A 22 13.09 -18.63 2.91
CA PHE A 22 11.94 -17.76 3.13
C PHE A 22 12.24 -16.67 4.16
N LEU A 23 12.01 -15.41 3.82
CA LEU A 23 12.07 -14.29 4.75
C LEU A 23 10.66 -13.79 5.08
N PHE A 24 10.27 -13.89 6.34
CA PHE A 24 9.00 -13.37 6.84
C PHE A 24 9.15 -11.95 7.40
N LEU A 25 8.31 -11.03 6.89
CA LEU A 25 8.07 -9.73 7.53
C LEU A 25 6.84 -9.79 8.44
N GLN A 26 6.28 -8.63 8.79
CA GLN A 26 5.19 -8.57 9.77
C GLN A 26 4.05 -9.50 9.33
N GLY A 27 3.56 -10.29 10.28
CA GLY A 27 2.54 -11.31 10.05
C GLY A 27 1.14 -10.88 10.47
N PRO A 28 0.16 -11.80 10.36
CA PRO A 28 -1.13 -11.64 11.01
C PRO A 28 -0.95 -11.51 12.52
N ILE A 29 -1.96 -10.95 13.20
CA ILE A 29 -1.97 -10.80 14.66
C ILE A 29 -2.30 -12.16 15.32
N SER A 30 -1.40 -13.12 15.15
CA SER A 30 -1.43 -14.48 15.71
C SER A 30 -0.08 -15.18 15.51
N ASP A 31 0.07 -16.39 16.04
CA ASP A 31 1.25 -17.23 15.87
C ASP A 31 1.31 -17.97 14.52
N PHE A 32 0.43 -17.65 13.57
CA PHE A 32 0.31 -18.38 12.30
C PHE A 32 1.62 -18.44 11.50
N PHE A 33 2.35 -17.32 11.39
CA PHE A 33 3.65 -17.29 10.68
C PHE A 33 4.73 -18.08 11.40
N ASP A 34 4.76 -18.10 12.74
CA ASP A 34 5.69 -18.95 13.50
C ASP A 34 5.46 -20.43 13.19
N ARG A 35 4.19 -20.86 13.17
CA ARG A 35 3.81 -22.23 12.83
C ARG A 35 4.14 -22.60 11.40
N LEU A 36 3.80 -21.73 10.44
CA LEU A 36 4.16 -21.91 9.03
C LEU A 36 5.69 -22.03 8.88
N GLY A 37 6.44 -21.17 9.55
CA GLY A 37 7.91 -21.23 9.59
C GLY A 37 8.42 -22.56 10.14
N ARG A 38 7.86 -23.07 11.25
CA ARG A 38 8.23 -24.39 11.79
C ARG A 38 7.96 -25.51 10.80
N THR A 39 6.83 -25.48 10.12
CA THR A 39 6.49 -26.47 9.10
C THR A 39 7.47 -26.41 7.93
N LEU A 40 7.81 -25.22 7.42
CA LEU A 40 8.82 -25.05 6.37
C LEU A 40 10.21 -25.57 6.81
N VAL A 41 10.65 -25.27 8.03
CA VAL A 41 11.91 -25.79 8.58
C VAL A 41 11.90 -27.31 8.67
N SER A 42 10.79 -27.91 9.14
CA SER A 42 10.65 -29.37 9.23
C SER A 42 10.67 -30.07 7.85
N ARG A 43 10.43 -29.31 6.78
CA ARG A 43 10.47 -29.77 5.38
C ARG A 43 11.80 -29.46 4.67
N GLY A 44 12.81 -28.97 5.41
CA GLY A 44 14.16 -28.74 4.89
C GLY A 44 14.41 -27.34 4.32
N HIS A 45 13.45 -26.43 4.44
CA HIS A 45 13.62 -25.03 4.02
C HIS A 45 14.32 -24.18 5.08
N ARG A 46 14.93 -23.09 4.64
CA ARG A 46 15.47 -22.05 5.53
C ARG A 46 14.41 -21.00 5.80
N VAL A 47 14.28 -20.57 7.04
CA VAL A 47 13.30 -19.57 7.47
C VAL A 47 13.98 -18.48 8.26
N HIS A 48 13.75 -17.24 7.83
CA HIS A 48 14.27 -16.03 8.42
C HIS A 48 13.12 -15.09 8.80
N ARG A 49 13.35 -14.24 9.80
CA ARG A 49 12.36 -13.27 10.26
C ARG A 49 13.04 -11.97 10.65
N ILE A 50 12.41 -10.86 10.30
CA ILE A 50 12.80 -9.52 10.79
C ILE A 50 11.69 -8.92 11.65
N ASN A 51 11.91 -8.84 12.96
CA ASN A 51 10.98 -8.17 13.87
C ASN A 51 11.17 -6.66 13.82
N LEU A 52 10.08 -5.92 13.59
CA LEU A 52 10.10 -4.45 13.53
C LEU A 52 9.69 -3.80 14.86
N HIS A 53 9.00 -4.52 15.73
CA HIS A 53 8.58 -4.06 17.06
C HIS A 53 8.30 -5.22 18.03
N GLY A 54 7.98 -4.91 19.28
CA GLY A 54 7.77 -5.92 20.34
C GLY A 54 6.59 -6.87 20.09
N GLY A 55 5.48 -6.36 19.52
CA GLY A 55 4.36 -7.21 19.08
C GLY A 55 4.76 -8.31 18.09
N ASP A 56 5.61 -8.01 17.10
CA ASP A 56 6.14 -9.03 16.17
C ASP A 56 6.92 -10.11 16.91
N ARG A 57 7.75 -9.71 17.89
CA ARG A 57 8.56 -10.62 18.71
C ARG A 57 7.69 -11.50 19.63
N LEU A 58 6.51 -11.03 20.03
CA LEU A 58 5.61 -11.79 20.90
C LEU A 58 5.01 -13.02 20.19
N PHE A 59 4.75 -12.91 18.89
CA PHE A 59 4.13 -13.97 18.07
C PHE A 59 5.11 -14.77 17.22
N TRP A 60 6.41 -14.60 17.45
CA TRP A 60 7.47 -15.32 16.75
C TRP A 60 8.52 -15.86 17.72
N HIS A 61 8.70 -17.18 17.72
CA HIS A 61 9.56 -17.90 18.66
C HIS A 61 10.73 -18.62 17.99
N LEU A 62 10.74 -18.73 16.65
CA LEU A 62 11.92 -19.15 15.90
C LEU A 62 13.03 -18.06 15.93
N PRO A 63 14.28 -18.37 15.52
CA PRO A 63 15.33 -17.37 15.37
C PRO A 63 14.87 -16.19 14.50
N ALA A 64 15.21 -14.97 14.92
CA ALA A 64 14.82 -13.74 14.22
C ALA A 64 15.86 -12.64 14.42
N THR A 65 15.95 -11.75 13.44
CA THR A 65 16.73 -10.51 13.53
C THR A 65 15.81 -9.36 13.94
N ASN A 66 16.27 -8.49 14.84
CA ASN A 66 15.49 -7.33 15.28
C ASN A 66 16.00 -6.07 14.59
N PHE A 67 15.15 -5.41 13.80
CA PHE A 67 15.50 -4.12 13.21
C PHE A 67 15.24 -2.99 14.20
N ARG A 68 16.32 -2.33 14.64
CA ARG A 68 16.27 -1.20 15.60
C ARG A 68 16.70 0.13 14.99
N GLY A 69 17.09 0.14 13.72
CA GLY A 69 17.55 1.30 12.97
C GLY A 69 16.41 2.26 12.60
N ARG A 70 16.76 3.38 11.96
CA ARG A 70 15.77 4.34 11.47
C ARG A 70 15.17 3.83 10.17
N PHE A 71 13.97 4.31 9.84
CA PHE A 71 13.36 3.96 8.54
C PHE A 71 14.22 4.34 7.33
N ASP A 72 15.07 5.37 7.45
CA ASP A 72 16.04 5.74 6.42
C ASP A 72 17.10 4.65 6.17
N ASP A 73 17.39 3.82 7.18
CA ASP A 73 18.40 2.76 7.11
C ASP A 73 17.78 1.42 6.69
N TRP A 74 16.45 1.36 6.57
CA TRP A 74 15.70 0.12 6.32
C TRP A 74 16.04 -0.51 4.98
N ARG A 75 16.15 0.28 3.90
CA ARG A 75 16.41 -0.21 2.55
C ARG A 75 17.75 -0.96 2.47
N THR A 76 18.81 -0.33 2.98
CA THR A 76 20.14 -0.96 3.04
C THR A 76 20.11 -2.23 3.86
N PHE A 77 19.53 -2.16 5.07
CA PHE A 77 19.43 -3.31 5.95
C PHE A 77 18.67 -4.49 5.33
N ILE A 78 17.51 -4.26 4.70
CA ILE A 78 16.73 -5.35 4.10
C ILE A 78 17.46 -5.93 2.88
N GLY A 79 18.11 -5.11 2.06
CA GLY A 79 18.93 -5.57 0.94
C GLY A 79 20.05 -6.51 1.39
N GLU A 80 20.81 -6.12 2.42
CA GLU A 80 21.86 -6.94 3.04
C GLU A 80 21.30 -8.26 3.58
N MET A 81 20.15 -8.22 4.26
CA MET A 81 19.52 -9.42 4.81
C MET A 81 19.06 -10.39 3.73
N LEU A 82 18.51 -9.89 2.62
CA LEU A 82 18.08 -10.70 1.48
C LEU A 82 19.27 -11.43 0.84
N GLU A 83 20.39 -10.73 0.65
CA GLU A 83 21.62 -11.28 0.06
C GLU A 83 22.32 -12.27 1.01
N GLN A 84 22.55 -11.87 2.26
CA GLN A 84 23.27 -12.67 3.25
C GLN A 84 22.62 -14.04 3.49
N HIS A 85 21.29 -14.10 3.45
CA HIS A 85 20.54 -15.33 3.71
C HIS A 85 20.13 -16.07 2.43
N GLY A 86 20.56 -15.58 1.26
CA GLY A 86 20.21 -16.14 -0.05
C GLY A 86 18.70 -16.34 -0.19
N VAL A 87 17.92 -15.31 0.19
CA VAL A 87 16.46 -15.37 0.24
C VAL A 87 15.91 -15.60 -1.16
N THR A 88 15.05 -16.60 -1.33
CA THR A 88 14.33 -16.87 -2.58
C THR A 88 12.92 -16.30 -2.55
N ASP A 89 12.35 -16.16 -1.35
CA ASP A 89 10.94 -15.81 -1.14
C ASP A 89 10.77 -14.83 0.03
N LEU A 90 10.21 -13.67 -0.27
CA LEU A 90 9.80 -12.68 0.71
C LEU A 90 8.30 -12.82 1.00
N VAL A 91 7.95 -13.21 2.23
CA VAL A 91 6.55 -13.41 2.65
C VAL A 91 6.09 -12.25 3.54
N LEU A 92 4.97 -11.63 3.17
CA LEU A 92 4.45 -10.39 3.75
C LEU A 92 2.98 -10.55 4.15
N HIS A 93 2.56 -10.05 5.31
CA HIS A 93 1.13 -9.86 5.61
C HIS A 93 0.69 -8.41 5.39
N GLY A 94 -0.14 -8.18 4.36
CA GLY A 94 -0.45 -6.86 3.82
C GLY A 94 0.71 -6.30 3.00
N ASP A 95 0.45 -5.83 1.78
CA ASP A 95 1.49 -5.41 0.83
C ASP A 95 1.83 -3.91 0.91
N ARG A 96 0.98 -3.09 1.55
CA ARG A 96 1.07 -1.61 1.55
C ARG A 96 1.68 -0.98 2.80
N ARG A 97 2.17 -1.79 3.74
CA ARG A 97 2.90 -1.26 4.91
C ARG A 97 4.22 -0.64 4.45
N PRO A 98 4.66 0.52 4.99
CA PRO A 98 5.86 1.21 4.49
C PRO A 98 7.13 0.35 4.43
N TYR A 99 7.35 -0.50 5.43
CA TYR A 99 8.49 -1.42 5.47
C TYR A 99 8.36 -2.55 4.42
N HIS A 100 7.14 -3.02 4.15
CA HIS A 100 6.88 -4.08 3.17
C HIS A 100 7.05 -3.58 1.74
N ILE A 101 6.64 -2.33 1.44
CA ILE A 101 6.86 -1.70 0.13
C ILE A 101 8.35 -1.69 -0.20
N VAL A 102 9.19 -1.17 0.70
CA VAL A 102 10.64 -1.08 0.49
C VAL A 102 11.26 -2.47 0.37
N ALA A 103 10.85 -3.44 1.19
CA ALA A 103 11.37 -4.80 1.10
C ALA A 103 11.00 -5.49 -0.22
N ALA A 104 9.78 -5.27 -0.72
CA ALA A 104 9.33 -5.82 -1.99
C ALA A 104 10.11 -5.22 -3.18
N GLU A 105 10.47 -3.93 -3.13
CA GLU A 105 11.33 -3.31 -4.13
C GLU A 105 12.72 -3.95 -4.15
N GLU A 106 13.35 -4.09 -2.98
CA GLU A 106 14.68 -4.71 -2.88
C GLU A 106 14.68 -6.19 -3.26
N ALA A 107 13.58 -6.90 -2.99
CA ALA A 107 13.39 -8.28 -3.41
C ALA A 107 13.26 -8.40 -4.93
N ARG A 108 12.38 -7.60 -5.57
CA ARG A 108 12.19 -7.65 -7.04
C ARG A 108 13.46 -7.27 -7.79
N ALA A 109 14.20 -6.26 -7.32
CA ALA A 109 15.48 -5.87 -7.90
C ALA A 109 16.53 -7.00 -7.90
N ARG A 110 16.34 -8.03 -7.05
CA ARG A 110 17.20 -9.22 -6.93
C ARG A 110 16.57 -10.49 -7.50
N GLY A 111 15.43 -10.39 -8.18
CA GLY A 111 14.70 -11.55 -8.70
C GLY A 111 14.08 -12.44 -7.61
N ILE A 112 13.93 -11.94 -6.39
CA ILE A 112 13.33 -12.66 -5.26
C ILE A 112 11.82 -12.60 -5.36
N ALA A 113 11.16 -13.74 -5.17
CA ALA A 113 9.70 -13.82 -5.24
C ALA A 113 9.07 -13.05 -4.07
N VAL A 114 8.16 -12.11 -4.38
CA VAL A 114 7.38 -11.41 -3.37
C VAL A 114 6.01 -12.08 -3.24
N ILE A 115 5.68 -12.54 -2.03
CA ILE A 115 4.45 -13.25 -1.72
C ILE A 115 3.69 -12.45 -0.67
N ALA A 116 2.56 -11.89 -1.09
CA ALA A 116 1.65 -11.15 -0.23
C ALA A 116 0.53 -12.07 0.27
N THR A 117 0.24 -12.00 1.56
CA THR A 117 -0.93 -12.64 2.15
C THR A 117 -1.77 -11.65 2.94
N ASP A 118 -3.07 -11.85 2.92
CA ASP A 118 -4.00 -11.18 3.80
C ASP A 118 -5.21 -12.07 4.00
N LEU A 119 -6.12 -11.63 4.85
CA LEU A 119 -7.41 -12.25 4.92
C LEU A 119 -8.12 -12.23 3.54
N GLY A 120 -8.84 -13.31 3.19
CA GLY A 120 -9.27 -13.61 1.81
C GLY A 120 -10.19 -12.59 1.13
N TYR A 121 -10.18 -12.58 -0.21
CA TYR A 121 -11.20 -11.88 -1.03
C TYR A 121 -12.58 -12.50 -0.90
N VAL A 122 -12.65 -13.80 -0.58
CA VAL A 122 -13.88 -14.54 -0.27
C VAL A 122 -13.93 -14.78 1.22
N ARG A 123 -15.12 -14.67 1.83
CA ARG A 123 -15.29 -14.81 3.28
C ARG A 123 -16.55 -15.60 3.64
N PRO A 124 -16.52 -16.31 4.80
CA PRO A 124 -15.39 -16.53 5.71
C PRO A 124 -14.42 -17.62 5.21
N ASP A 125 -13.38 -17.92 5.99
CA ASP A 125 -12.51 -19.10 5.84
C ASP A 125 -11.60 -19.17 4.63
N TRP A 126 -11.20 -18.02 4.10
CA TRP A 126 -10.17 -17.95 3.08
C TRP A 126 -9.11 -16.93 3.44
N ILE A 127 -7.90 -17.22 3.00
CA ILE A 127 -6.71 -16.39 3.10
C ILE A 127 -6.20 -16.16 1.68
N THR A 128 -5.96 -14.92 1.32
CA THR A 128 -5.30 -14.58 0.04
C THR A 128 -3.81 -14.89 0.15
N LEU A 129 -3.26 -15.49 -0.90
CA LEU A 129 -1.84 -15.75 -1.07
C LEU A 129 -1.49 -15.49 -2.54
N GLU A 130 -0.88 -14.34 -2.82
CA GLU A 130 -0.63 -13.86 -4.18
C GLU A 130 0.82 -13.45 -4.40
N ARG A 131 1.25 -13.48 -5.66
CA ARG A 131 2.54 -12.91 -6.08
C ARG A 131 2.41 -11.39 -6.25
N ASP A 132 3.49 -10.68 -5.91
CA ASP A 132 3.72 -9.24 -6.09
C ASP A 132 2.82 -8.24 -5.36
N GLY A 133 1.59 -8.58 -5.02
CA GLY A 133 0.67 -7.67 -4.34
C GLY A 133 -0.78 -8.07 -4.50
N MET A 134 -1.65 -7.28 -3.89
CA MET A 134 -3.08 -7.55 -3.78
C MET A 134 -3.89 -6.37 -4.33
N SER A 135 -5.20 -6.56 -4.50
CA SER A 135 -6.15 -5.55 -4.99
C SER A 135 -5.71 -4.91 -6.32
N THR A 136 -5.21 -3.68 -6.29
CA THR A 136 -4.69 -2.98 -7.49
C THR A 136 -3.55 -3.77 -8.14
N TYR A 137 -2.70 -4.40 -7.34
CA TYR A 137 -1.49 -5.10 -7.79
C TYR A 137 -1.67 -6.62 -7.92
N SER A 138 -2.90 -7.11 -7.77
CA SER A 138 -3.22 -8.52 -8.01
C SER A 138 -3.02 -8.86 -9.48
N ARG A 139 -2.37 -10.00 -9.75
CA ARG A 139 -2.20 -10.55 -11.11
C ARG A 139 -3.46 -11.25 -11.64
N PHE A 140 -4.55 -11.28 -10.86
CA PHE A 140 -5.79 -11.89 -11.30
C PHE A 140 -6.42 -11.10 -12.46
N PRO A 141 -6.89 -11.77 -13.53
CA PRO A 141 -7.46 -11.08 -14.69
C PRO A 141 -8.77 -10.38 -14.33
N ARG A 142 -9.02 -9.24 -14.98
CA ARG A 142 -10.32 -8.52 -14.91
C ARG A 142 -11.10 -8.56 -16.23
N ASP A 143 -10.60 -9.30 -17.20
CA ASP A 143 -11.30 -9.61 -18.44
C ASP A 143 -12.24 -10.81 -18.23
N PRO A 144 -13.54 -10.69 -18.57
CA PRO A 144 -14.51 -11.78 -18.43
C PRO A 144 -14.10 -13.07 -19.15
N GLU A 145 -13.59 -12.98 -20.38
CA GLU A 145 -13.25 -14.16 -21.19
C GLU A 145 -12.00 -14.88 -20.66
N ALA A 146 -11.01 -14.13 -20.18
CA ALA A 146 -9.88 -14.69 -19.46
C ALA A 146 -10.31 -15.46 -18.20
N ILE A 147 -11.29 -14.92 -17.45
CA ILE A 147 -11.85 -15.60 -16.25
C ILE A 147 -12.57 -16.89 -16.63
N ARG A 148 -13.43 -16.87 -17.66
CA ARG A 148 -14.13 -18.07 -18.15
C ARG A 148 -13.16 -19.15 -18.61
N THR A 149 -12.07 -18.75 -19.24
CA THR A 149 -11.00 -19.66 -19.69
C THR A 149 -10.22 -20.26 -18.50
N LEU A 150 -10.00 -19.47 -17.45
CA LEU A 150 -9.22 -19.86 -16.28
C LEU A 150 -10.01 -20.77 -15.32
N ALA A 151 -11.32 -20.58 -15.18
CA ALA A 151 -12.14 -21.27 -14.19
C ALA A 151 -12.09 -22.82 -14.29
N PRO A 152 -12.14 -23.45 -15.49
CA PRO A 152 -12.09 -24.90 -15.64
C PRO A 152 -10.78 -25.54 -15.14
N CYS A 153 -9.69 -24.77 -15.01
CA CYS A 153 -8.41 -25.25 -14.51
C CYS A 153 -8.42 -25.64 -13.02
N PHE A 154 -9.47 -25.27 -12.28
CA PHE A 154 -9.57 -25.49 -10.84
C PHE A 154 -10.77 -26.36 -10.49
N ALA A 155 -10.73 -27.03 -9.34
CA ALA A 155 -11.91 -27.72 -8.81
C ALA A 155 -13.01 -26.71 -8.41
N ILE A 156 -14.26 -27.19 -8.40
CA ILE A 156 -15.37 -26.40 -7.85
C ILE A 156 -15.08 -26.14 -6.35
N PRO A 157 -15.09 -24.89 -5.88
CA PRO A 157 -14.68 -24.56 -4.52
C PRO A 157 -15.75 -24.94 -3.49
N ASP A 158 -15.31 -25.40 -2.31
CA ASP A 158 -16.17 -25.59 -1.16
C ASP A 158 -16.42 -24.27 -0.42
N LEU A 159 -17.53 -23.61 -0.76
CA LEU A 159 -17.90 -22.29 -0.25
C LEU A 159 -18.42 -22.26 1.20
N PRO A 160 -19.19 -23.25 1.70
CA PRO A 160 -19.67 -23.26 3.07
C PRO A 160 -18.59 -22.94 4.13
N PRO A 161 -18.93 -22.12 5.14
CA PRO A 161 -18.06 -21.89 6.28
C PRO A 161 -17.78 -23.21 7.03
N ARG A 162 -16.51 -23.46 7.36
CA ARG A 162 -16.03 -24.60 8.15
C ARG A 162 -15.50 -24.19 9.53
N PHE A 163 -15.04 -22.95 9.67
CA PHE A 163 -14.36 -22.50 10.88
C PHE A 163 -15.09 -21.33 11.51
N HIS A 164 -15.26 -21.40 12.83
CA HIS A 164 -15.75 -20.30 13.63
C HIS A 164 -14.59 -19.69 14.41
N THR A 165 -14.30 -18.41 14.19
CA THR A 165 -13.34 -17.66 15.00
C THR A 165 -14.08 -16.81 16.01
N PRO A 166 -14.00 -17.11 17.31
CA PRO A 166 -14.69 -16.32 18.31
C PRO A 166 -14.03 -14.93 18.45
N PHE A 167 -14.86 -13.89 18.55
CA PHE A 167 -14.40 -12.50 18.62
C PHE A 167 -13.45 -12.22 19.81
N TRP A 168 -13.67 -12.88 20.96
CA TRP A 168 -12.81 -12.72 22.13
C TRP A 168 -11.36 -13.11 21.84
N LEU A 169 -11.13 -14.15 21.01
CA LEU A 169 -9.79 -14.62 20.67
C LEU A 169 -9.07 -13.57 19.84
N ILE A 170 -9.76 -13.01 18.83
CA ILE A 170 -9.24 -11.91 18.00
C ILE A 170 -8.88 -10.71 18.90
N SER A 171 -9.76 -10.37 19.84
CA SER A 171 -9.57 -9.23 20.74
C SER A 171 -8.38 -9.40 21.67
N VAL A 172 -8.22 -10.59 22.28
CA VAL A 172 -7.08 -10.88 23.17
C VAL A 172 -5.76 -10.81 22.40
N LEU A 173 -5.70 -11.42 21.21
CA LEU A 173 -4.49 -11.40 20.39
C LEU A 173 -4.14 -9.97 19.93
N ASP A 174 -5.14 -9.18 19.53
CA ASP A 174 -4.95 -7.77 19.18
C ASP A 174 -4.40 -6.94 20.35
N ILE A 175 -4.99 -7.09 21.55
CA ILE A 175 -4.51 -6.41 22.76
C ILE A 175 -3.06 -6.80 23.05
N LEU A 176 -2.74 -8.09 23.03
CA LEU A 176 -1.38 -8.57 23.28
C LEU A 176 -0.37 -8.03 22.26
N TYR A 177 -0.73 -8.00 20.97
CA TYR A 177 0.11 -7.45 19.91
C TYR A 177 0.40 -5.96 20.14
N ASN A 178 -0.65 -5.19 20.44
CA ASN A 178 -0.53 -3.75 20.63
C ASN A 178 0.13 -3.37 21.97
N VAL A 179 -0.05 -4.15 23.03
CA VAL A 179 0.72 -4.04 24.29
C VAL A 179 2.20 -4.27 23.99
N GLY A 180 2.56 -5.32 23.25
CA GLY A 180 3.93 -5.57 22.82
C GLY A 180 4.50 -4.47 21.93
N LEU A 181 3.69 -3.90 21.03
CA LEU A 181 4.06 -2.75 20.20
C LEU A 181 4.37 -1.50 21.04
N VAL A 182 3.48 -1.14 21.98
CA VAL A 182 3.58 0.09 22.77
C VAL A 182 4.68 -0.02 23.82
N PHE A 183 4.64 -1.05 24.66
CA PHE A 183 5.60 -1.23 25.75
C PHE A 183 6.94 -1.80 25.30
N GLY A 184 7.00 -2.45 24.13
CA GLY A 184 8.26 -2.86 23.50
C GLY A 184 9.02 -1.72 22.82
N ARG A 185 8.45 -0.51 22.72
CA ARG A 185 9.05 0.64 22.03
C ARG A 185 10.47 1.00 22.48
N PRO A 186 10.88 0.90 23.76
CA PRO A 186 12.27 1.13 24.16
C PRO A 186 13.28 0.20 23.45
N LEU A 187 12.88 -1.03 23.10
CA LEU A 187 13.70 -1.97 22.35
C LEU A 187 13.69 -1.73 20.84
N TYR A 188 12.73 -0.92 20.35
CA TYR A 188 12.55 -0.58 18.93
C TYR A 188 12.28 0.93 18.78
N PRO A 189 13.23 1.79 19.20
CA PRO A 189 12.99 3.23 19.43
C PRO A 189 12.65 4.02 18.17
N HIS A 190 12.95 3.48 16.99
CA HIS A 190 12.79 4.13 15.70
C HIS A 190 11.70 3.53 14.83
N TYR A 191 10.93 2.56 15.35
CA TYR A 191 9.82 1.97 14.62
C TYR A 191 8.77 3.03 14.27
N ARG A 192 8.41 3.07 12.97
CA ARG A 192 7.34 3.91 12.45
C ARG A 192 6.05 3.10 12.37
N TYR A 193 5.13 3.38 13.29
CA TYR A 193 3.81 2.78 13.29
C TYR A 193 3.02 3.21 12.04
N HIS A 194 2.30 2.26 11.44
CA HIS A 194 1.57 2.43 10.17
C HIS A 194 0.08 2.73 10.34
N GLY A 195 -0.46 2.54 11.56
CA GLY A 195 -1.83 2.91 11.92
C GLY A 195 -2.03 4.42 11.99
N ILE A 196 -3.30 4.84 12.01
CA ILE A 196 -3.68 6.26 11.99
C ILE A 196 -3.68 6.85 13.40
N ALA A 197 -4.30 6.14 14.35
CA ALA A 197 -4.37 6.54 15.75
C ALA A 197 -3.46 5.65 16.60
N HIS A 198 -3.08 6.14 17.77
CA HIS A 198 -2.36 5.31 18.74
C HIS A 198 -3.26 4.15 19.21
N PRO A 199 -2.79 2.89 19.34
CA PRO A 199 -3.64 1.74 19.67
C PRO A 199 -4.55 1.96 20.88
N PHE A 200 -4.04 2.54 21.97
CA PHE A 200 -4.84 2.82 23.16
C PHE A 200 -5.93 3.90 22.96
N ALA A 201 -5.73 4.83 22.04
CA ALA A 201 -6.79 5.77 21.67
C ALA A 201 -7.92 5.05 20.94
N GLU A 202 -7.60 4.05 20.10
CA GLU A 202 -8.61 3.22 19.43
C GLU A 202 -9.40 2.39 20.43
N TYR A 203 -8.74 1.80 21.44
CA TYR A 203 -9.42 1.07 22.51
C TYR A 203 -10.34 1.96 23.34
N PHE A 204 -9.88 3.16 23.71
CA PHE A 204 -10.73 4.12 24.41
C PHE A 204 -11.94 4.54 23.57
N GLY A 205 -11.72 4.79 22.28
CA GLY A 205 -12.79 5.05 21.32
C GLY A 205 -13.82 3.91 21.30
N TRP A 206 -13.35 2.67 21.23
CA TRP A 206 -14.21 1.49 21.15
C TRP A 206 -15.07 1.31 22.40
N ILE A 207 -14.49 1.54 23.59
CA ILE A 207 -15.24 1.53 24.85
C ILE A 207 -16.34 2.60 24.83
N CYS A 208 -16.01 3.83 24.43
CA CYS A 208 -16.97 4.92 24.35
C CYS A 208 -18.08 4.66 23.30
N SER A 209 -17.72 4.06 22.16
CA SER A 209 -18.65 3.76 21.07
C SER A 209 -19.61 2.65 21.45
N ARG A 210 -19.16 1.67 22.25
CA ARG A 210 -20.00 0.59 22.76
C ARG A 210 -21.15 1.09 23.61
N ALA A 211 -20.90 2.06 24.49
CA ALA A 211 -21.96 2.71 25.28
C ALA A 211 -23.01 3.39 24.38
N LYS A 212 -22.56 4.13 23.35
CA LYS A 212 -23.46 4.76 22.36
C LYS A 212 -24.25 3.72 21.57
N GLN A 213 -23.63 2.58 21.22
CA GLN A 213 -24.29 1.51 20.47
C GLN A 213 -25.38 0.83 21.30
N LEU A 214 -25.15 0.61 22.61
CA LEU A 214 -26.16 0.09 23.52
C LEU A 214 -27.36 1.04 23.62
N ALA A 215 -27.12 2.34 23.76
CA ALA A 215 -28.18 3.35 23.79
C ALA A 215 -29.00 3.41 22.48
N ARG A 216 -28.34 3.21 21.32
CA ARG A 216 -28.98 3.23 19.99
C ARG A 216 -29.60 1.88 19.57
N ARG A 217 -29.40 0.80 20.35
CA ARG A 217 -29.81 -0.56 20.00
C ARG A 217 -31.30 -0.71 19.64
N PRO A 218 -32.27 -0.14 20.38
CA PRO A 218 -33.69 -0.30 20.02
C PRO A 218 -34.04 0.34 18.67
N ALA A 219 -33.43 1.47 18.34
CA ALA A 219 -33.61 2.11 17.03
C ALA A 219 -33.00 1.27 15.91
N THR A 220 -31.79 0.73 16.11
CA THR A 220 -31.16 -0.18 15.15
C THR A 220 -32.01 -1.42 14.89
N VAL A 221 -32.51 -2.08 15.94
CA VAL A 221 -33.34 -3.29 15.80
C VAL A 221 -34.61 -3.00 15.02
N ARG A 222 -35.31 -1.88 15.30
CA ARG A 222 -36.51 -1.47 14.54
C ARG A 222 -36.21 -1.22 13.07
N LEU A 223 -35.12 -0.52 12.77
CA LEU A 223 -34.71 -0.28 11.39
C LEU A 223 -34.39 -1.59 10.67
N GLN A 224 -33.62 -2.48 11.29
CA GLN A 224 -33.28 -3.78 10.72
C GLN A 224 -34.54 -4.63 10.46
N ALA A 225 -35.50 -4.65 11.39
CA ALA A 225 -36.77 -5.33 11.19
C ALA A 225 -37.54 -4.78 9.97
N ARG A 226 -37.62 -3.44 9.83
CA ARG A 226 -38.26 -2.79 8.68
C ARG A 226 -37.59 -3.15 7.35
N LEU A 227 -36.25 -3.18 7.31
CA LEU A 227 -35.49 -3.53 6.12
C LEU A 227 -35.72 -4.99 5.71
N ARG A 228 -35.75 -5.91 6.68
CA ARG A 228 -36.02 -7.34 6.42
C ARG A 228 -37.37 -7.57 5.74
N THR A 229 -38.39 -6.77 6.07
CA THR A 229 -39.74 -6.89 5.51
C THR A 229 -39.96 -6.09 4.22
N ALA A 230 -38.93 -5.44 3.67
CA ALA A 230 -39.07 -4.55 2.52
C ALA A 230 -37.97 -4.80 1.46
N PRO A 231 -37.92 -6.00 0.84
CA PRO A 231 -36.92 -6.33 -0.18
C PRO A 231 -36.97 -5.36 -1.37
N GLY A 232 -35.81 -5.02 -1.91
CA GLY A 232 -35.65 -4.12 -3.05
C GLY A 232 -35.95 -2.64 -2.75
N SER A 233 -36.28 -2.28 -1.51
CA SER A 233 -36.64 -0.90 -1.12
C SER A 233 -35.45 -0.02 -0.70
N TYR A 234 -34.24 -0.58 -0.64
CA TYR A 234 -33.05 0.14 -0.18
C TYR A 234 -31.75 -0.32 -0.84
N PHE A 235 -30.79 0.59 -0.93
CA PHE A 235 -29.40 0.30 -1.22
C PHE A 235 -28.59 0.21 0.07
N VAL A 236 -27.46 -0.51 0.01
CA VAL A 236 -26.52 -0.62 1.13
C VAL A 236 -25.17 -0.01 0.76
N PHE A 237 -24.58 0.77 1.66
CA PHE A 237 -23.20 1.21 1.58
C PHE A 237 -22.47 0.84 2.89
N PRO A 238 -21.69 -0.25 2.91
CA PRO A 238 -20.90 -0.62 4.07
C PRO A 238 -19.64 0.23 4.14
N LEU A 239 -19.42 0.86 5.28
CA LEU A 239 -18.17 1.56 5.57
C LEU A 239 -17.05 0.56 5.85
N GLN A 240 -15.89 0.80 5.26
CA GLN A 240 -14.64 0.13 5.60
C GLN A 240 -13.91 0.89 6.71
N LEU A 241 -12.97 0.21 7.39
CA LEU A 241 -12.17 0.84 8.44
C LEU A 241 -11.31 1.97 7.85
N PRO A 242 -11.19 3.13 8.53
CA PRO A 242 -10.35 4.23 8.03
C PRO A 242 -8.88 3.86 7.94
N THR A 243 -8.44 2.93 8.79
CA THR A 243 -7.06 2.43 8.87
C THR A 243 -6.71 1.46 7.73
N ASP A 244 -7.72 0.91 7.04
CA ASP A 244 -7.56 -0.09 5.98
C ASP A 244 -6.80 0.46 4.76
N PHE A 245 -5.82 -0.30 4.29
CA PHE A 245 -5.09 0.04 3.07
C PHE A 245 -5.93 -0.09 1.80
N GLN A 246 -7.03 -0.84 1.84
CA GLN A 246 -8.01 -0.86 0.76
C GLN A 246 -8.57 0.55 0.49
N ILE A 247 -8.80 1.36 1.52
CA ILE A 247 -9.17 2.77 1.35
C ILE A 247 -7.93 3.63 1.06
N ARG A 248 -6.87 3.49 1.88
CA ARG A 248 -5.74 4.44 1.85
C ARG A 248 -4.86 4.34 0.61
N ALA A 249 -4.79 3.16 -0.01
CA ALA A 249 -3.88 2.85 -1.10
C ALA A 249 -4.56 2.26 -2.35
N HIS A 250 -5.77 1.71 -2.23
CA HIS A 250 -6.50 1.08 -3.35
C HIS A 250 -7.82 1.79 -3.70
N SER A 251 -8.03 3.03 -3.24
CA SER A 251 -9.23 3.81 -3.56
C SER A 251 -8.94 5.25 -4.01
N PRO A 252 -9.83 5.85 -4.83
CA PRO A 252 -9.72 7.26 -5.22
C PRO A 252 -9.89 8.23 -4.07
N PHE A 253 -10.44 7.76 -2.96
CA PHE A 253 -10.73 8.60 -1.81
C PHE A 253 -9.49 8.84 -0.97
N ALA A 254 -9.29 10.09 -0.55
CA ALA A 254 -8.30 10.48 0.46
C ALA A 254 -8.53 9.72 1.76
N ASP A 255 -9.79 9.56 2.16
CA ASP A 255 -10.24 8.75 3.29
C ASP A 255 -11.73 8.37 3.18
N ALA A 256 -12.21 7.54 4.13
CA ALA A 256 -13.57 7.03 4.12
C ALA A 256 -14.68 8.10 4.26
N ARG A 257 -14.37 9.32 4.75
CA ARG A 257 -15.34 10.43 4.85
C ARG A 257 -15.67 11.01 3.49
N GLU A 258 -14.68 11.06 2.60
CA GLU A 258 -14.86 11.51 1.22
C GLU A 258 -15.75 10.54 0.44
N ALA A 259 -15.49 9.22 0.57
CA ALA A 259 -16.35 8.20 -0.01
C ALA A 259 -17.81 8.31 0.50
N LEU A 260 -18.00 8.47 1.81
CA LEU A 260 -19.33 8.68 2.40
C LEU A 260 -20.02 9.94 1.86
N HIS A 261 -19.26 11.04 1.71
CA HIS A 261 -19.77 12.28 1.17
C HIS A 261 -20.23 12.11 -0.29
N GLU A 262 -19.40 11.52 -1.15
CA GLU A 262 -19.72 11.29 -2.56
C GLU A 262 -20.96 10.41 -2.73
N VAL A 263 -21.03 9.29 -2.00
CA VAL A 263 -22.17 8.36 -2.07
C VAL A 263 -23.47 9.02 -1.64
N ILE A 264 -23.48 9.74 -0.50
CA ILE A 264 -24.68 10.43 -0.04
C ILE A 264 -25.05 11.57 -0.99
N ALA A 265 -24.08 12.33 -1.50
CA ALA A 265 -24.34 13.43 -2.44
C ALA A 265 -24.95 12.90 -3.75
N SER A 266 -24.38 11.84 -4.31
CA SER A 266 -24.88 11.15 -5.51
C SER A 266 -26.30 10.61 -5.29
N PHE A 267 -26.51 9.86 -4.21
CA PHE A 267 -27.83 9.31 -3.88
C PHE A 267 -28.88 10.41 -3.64
N ALA A 268 -28.51 11.51 -2.98
CA ALA A 268 -29.42 12.61 -2.71
C ALA A 268 -29.88 13.32 -4.00
N ARG A 269 -28.98 13.44 -5.00
CA ARG A 269 -29.31 13.95 -6.34
C ARG A 269 -30.19 12.98 -7.13
N SER A 270 -30.18 11.69 -6.80
CA SER A 270 -31.08 10.72 -7.42
C SER A 270 -32.54 10.94 -7.00
N ASP A 271 -33.47 10.77 -7.94
CA ASP A 271 -34.91 10.73 -7.69
C ASP A 271 -35.41 9.39 -7.12
N SER A 272 -34.48 8.49 -6.77
CA SER A 272 -34.79 7.15 -6.30
C SER A 272 -35.71 7.20 -5.07
N LYS A 273 -36.85 6.52 -5.17
CA LYS A 273 -37.81 6.35 -4.07
C LYS A 273 -37.32 5.37 -3.00
N ARG A 274 -36.21 4.67 -3.27
CA ARG A 274 -35.56 3.75 -2.34
C ARG A 274 -34.87 4.52 -1.23
N SER A 275 -34.50 3.82 -0.16
CA SER A 275 -33.63 4.34 0.90
C SER A 275 -32.16 4.00 0.67
N LEU A 276 -31.24 4.73 1.31
CA LEU A 276 -29.82 4.37 1.38
C LEU A 276 -29.46 4.03 2.83
N VAL A 277 -28.86 2.85 3.03
CA VAL A 277 -28.47 2.36 4.35
C VAL A 277 -26.95 2.34 4.47
N ILE A 278 -26.42 3.24 5.30
CA ILE A 278 -25.01 3.30 5.65
C ILE A 278 -24.74 2.33 6.80
N VAL A 279 -23.82 1.39 6.63
CA VAL A 279 -23.53 0.38 7.66
C VAL A 279 -22.11 0.52 8.16
N VAL A 280 -21.95 0.89 9.43
CA VAL A 280 -20.62 1.04 10.06
C VAL A 280 -19.99 -0.34 10.30
N HIS A 281 -18.71 -0.46 9.97
CA HIS A 281 -17.92 -1.67 10.16
C HIS A 281 -17.99 -2.19 11.61
N PRO A 282 -18.11 -3.51 11.85
CA PRO A 282 -18.25 -4.06 13.20
C PRO A 282 -17.00 -3.83 14.08
N LEU A 283 -15.82 -3.72 13.46
CA LEU A 283 -14.54 -3.46 14.13
C LEU A 283 -14.18 -1.96 14.22
N ASP A 284 -15.10 -1.05 13.89
CA ASP A 284 -14.82 0.38 13.97
C ASP A 284 -14.54 0.81 15.42
N ASN A 285 -13.50 1.61 15.61
CA ASN A 285 -13.07 2.08 16.92
C ASN A 285 -13.93 3.24 17.44
N GLY A 286 -14.89 3.76 16.68
CA GLY A 286 -15.83 4.78 17.09
C GLY A 286 -15.24 6.14 17.46
N LEU A 287 -13.98 6.41 17.07
CA LEU A 287 -13.38 7.75 17.16
C LEU A 287 -14.13 8.77 16.28
N ILE A 288 -14.84 8.30 15.26
CA ILE A 288 -15.71 9.10 14.39
C ILE A 288 -17.16 8.65 14.61
N ASP A 289 -18.08 9.57 14.90
CA ASP A 289 -19.53 9.26 14.92
C ASP A 289 -20.05 9.16 13.48
N TRP A 290 -19.75 8.04 12.82
CA TRP A 290 -20.15 7.78 11.43
C TRP A 290 -21.65 7.90 11.20
N CYS A 291 -22.47 7.44 12.14
CA CYS A 291 -23.93 7.58 12.05
C CYS A 291 -24.38 9.04 12.20
N GLY A 292 -23.70 9.83 13.05
CA GLY A 292 -23.91 11.27 13.15
C GLY A 292 -23.50 12.00 11.87
N LEU A 293 -22.33 11.67 11.32
CA LEU A 293 -21.79 12.23 10.09
C LEU A 293 -22.72 11.95 8.89
N ALA A 294 -23.12 10.69 8.70
CA ALA A 294 -24.06 10.29 7.64
C ALA A 294 -25.38 11.07 7.73
N ARG A 295 -25.97 11.17 8.94
CA ARG A 295 -27.20 11.97 9.15
C ARG A 295 -26.99 13.47 8.91
N GLY A 296 -25.82 14.01 9.23
CA GLY A 296 -25.47 15.39 8.95
C GLY A 296 -25.40 15.68 7.45
N LEU A 297 -24.68 14.82 6.72
CA LEU A 297 -24.56 14.89 5.26
C LEU A 297 -25.92 14.71 4.56
N ALA A 298 -26.70 13.71 4.98
CA ALA A 298 -28.03 13.47 4.42
C ALA A 298 -28.96 14.68 4.56
N ARG A 299 -28.98 15.33 5.74
CA ARG A 299 -29.76 16.57 5.94
C ARG A 299 -29.25 17.71 5.06
N ARG A 300 -27.93 17.89 4.97
CA ARG A 300 -27.31 18.93 4.15
C ARG A 300 -27.66 18.78 2.66
N PHE A 301 -27.77 17.55 2.17
CA PHE A 301 -28.12 17.27 0.78
C PHE A 301 -29.63 17.08 0.53
N GLY A 302 -30.50 17.26 1.54
CA GLY A 302 -31.95 17.12 1.36
C GLY A 302 -32.45 15.68 1.27
N ALA A 303 -31.68 14.69 1.72
CA ALA A 303 -32.04 13.27 1.73
C ALA A 303 -32.20 12.69 3.15
N GLY A 304 -32.45 13.55 4.15
CA GLY A 304 -32.54 13.18 5.57
C GLY A 304 -33.53 12.05 5.88
N ASP A 305 -34.65 12.00 5.16
CA ASP A 305 -35.71 11.00 5.36
C ASP A 305 -35.49 9.69 4.58
N ARG A 306 -34.48 9.66 3.69
CA ARG A 306 -34.14 8.51 2.85
C ARG A 306 -32.83 7.82 3.24
N VAL A 307 -31.96 8.48 3.99
CA VAL A 307 -30.65 7.96 4.38
C VAL A 307 -30.65 7.54 5.85
N PHE A 308 -30.41 6.26 6.11
CA PHE A 308 -30.35 5.68 7.44
C PHE A 308 -28.95 5.14 7.72
N ALA A 309 -28.55 5.09 8.99
CA ALA A 309 -27.25 4.57 9.38
C ALA A 309 -27.33 3.74 10.66
N PHE A 310 -26.62 2.61 10.70
CA PHE A 310 -26.43 1.82 11.90
C PHE A 310 -25.05 1.15 11.94
N ALA A 311 -24.64 0.68 13.12
CA ALA A 311 -23.36 0.01 13.34
C ALA A 311 -23.51 -1.48 13.65
N GLY A 312 -22.48 -2.26 13.32
CA GLY A 312 -22.41 -3.69 13.64
C GLY A 312 -22.25 -4.61 12.43
N GLY A 313 -21.84 -4.09 11.28
CA GLY A 313 -21.73 -4.86 10.04
C GLY A 313 -23.09 -5.11 9.38
N VAL A 314 -23.05 -5.64 8.16
CA VAL A 314 -24.24 -5.91 7.34
C VAL A 314 -24.76 -7.32 7.64
N PRO A 315 -25.98 -7.47 8.21
CA PRO A 315 -26.59 -8.78 8.37
C PRO A 315 -26.87 -9.42 7.01
N GLY A 316 -26.67 -10.74 6.89
CA GLY A 316 -26.86 -11.48 5.63
C GLY A 316 -28.24 -11.27 4.99
N GLU A 317 -29.32 -11.36 5.78
CA GLU A 317 -30.68 -11.09 5.29
C GLU A 317 -30.85 -9.66 4.74
N ILE A 318 -30.24 -8.67 5.39
CA ILE A 318 -30.30 -7.28 4.93
C ILE A 318 -29.52 -7.11 3.64
N LEU A 319 -28.41 -7.84 3.47
CA LEU A 319 -27.67 -7.87 2.21
C LEU A 319 -28.56 -8.46 1.10
N CYS A 320 -29.08 -9.68 1.29
CA CYS A 320 -29.88 -10.40 0.30
C CYS A 320 -31.17 -9.66 -0.13
N HIS A 321 -31.74 -8.83 0.73
CA HIS A 321 -32.95 -8.06 0.42
C HIS A 321 -32.67 -6.66 -0.16
N ALA A 322 -31.41 -6.25 -0.31
CA ALA A 322 -31.07 -4.95 -0.89
C ALA A 322 -31.41 -4.88 -2.40
N ALA A 323 -31.72 -3.68 -2.90
CA ALA A 323 -31.83 -3.40 -4.33
C ALA A 323 -30.46 -3.41 -5.04
N GLY A 324 -29.40 -3.21 -4.28
CA GLY A 324 -28.03 -3.19 -4.74
C GLY A 324 -27.10 -2.72 -3.62
N ILE A 325 -25.82 -2.99 -3.79
CA ILE A 325 -24.77 -2.56 -2.87
C ILE A 325 -23.80 -1.64 -3.60
N VAL A 326 -23.46 -0.54 -2.95
CA VAL A 326 -22.34 0.31 -3.35
C VAL A 326 -21.20 0.01 -2.38
N THR A 327 -20.00 -0.19 -2.89
CA THR A 327 -18.81 -0.48 -2.08
C THR A 327 -17.61 0.23 -2.69
N VAL A 328 -16.63 0.61 -1.87
CA VAL A 328 -15.37 1.10 -2.41
C VAL A 328 -14.61 -0.08 -3.01
N ASN A 329 -14.22 -1.04 -2.17
CA ASN A 329 -13.55 -2.27 -2.58
C ASN A 329 -13.63 -3.36 -1.49
N SER A 330 -14.64 -3.29 -0.63
CA SER A 330 -14.84 -4.26 0.44
C SER A 330 -15.19 -5.64 -0.12
N THR A 331 -14.65 -6.69 0.51
CA THR A 331 -14.93 -8.10 0.18
C THR A 331 -16.39 -8.49 0.39
N ILE A 332 -17.19 -7.69 1.09
CA ILE A 332 -18.65 -7.89 1.10
C ILE A 332 -19.25 -7.81 -0.31
N GLY A 333 -18.58 -7.13 -1.25
CA GLY A 333 -18.94 -7.13 -2.67
C GLY A 333 -18.91 -8.54 -3.26
N THR A 334 -17.90 -9.36 -2.95
CA THR A 334 -17.86 -10.76 -3.45
C THR A 334 -18.97 -11.61 -2.83
N THR A 335 -19.31 -11.37 -1.56
CA THR A 335 -20.47 -12.01 -0.91
C THR A 335 -21.78 -11.60 -1.59
N ALA A 336 -21.93 -10.32 -1.95
CA ALA A 336 -23.11 -9.81 -2.64
C ALA A 336 -23.25 -10.41 -4.05
N LEU A 337 -22.15 -10.48 -4.80
CA LEU A 337 -22.10 -11.14 -6.11
C LEU A 337 -22.53 -12.60 -6.01
N GLY A 338 -22.02 -13.36 -5.02
CA GLY A 338 -22.42 -14.74 -4.78
C GLY A 338 -23.91 -14.92 -4.43
N SER A 339 -24.61 -13.84 -4.08
CA SER A 339 -26.06 -13.80 -3.84
C SER A 339 -26.85 -13.22 -5.02
N GLY A 340 -26.20 -12.92 -6.15
CA GLY A 340 -26.83 -12.35 -7.34
C GLY A 340 -27.21 -10.87 -7.22
N LEU A 341 -26.67 -10.15 -6.24
CA LEU A 341 -27.02 -8.74 -6.02
C LEU A 341 -26.26 -7.81 -6.97
N PRO A 342 -26.90 -6.75 -7.50
CA PRO A 342 -26.20 -5.66 -8.17
C PRO A 342 -25.13 -5.03 -7.28
N VAL A 343 -23.91 -4.93 -7.78
CA VAL A 343 -22.77 -4.34 -7.06
C VAL A 343 -22.18 -3.19 -7.85
N LYS A 344 -22.09 -2.00 -7.24
CA LYS A 344 -21.32 -0.88 -7.75
C LYS A 344 -20.03 -0.70 -6.96
N VAL A 345 -18.90 -0.71 -7.67
CA VAL A 345 -17.57 -0.50 -7.10
C VAL A 345 -17.14 0.95 -7.34
N LEU A 346 -16.55 1.58 -6.31
CA LEU A 346 -16.05 2.97 -6.36
C LEU A 346 -14.52 3.08 -6.25
N GLY A 347 -13.82 1.98 -6.02
CA GLY A 347 -12.36 1.93 -5.95
C GLY A 347 -11.80 0.75 -6.73
N ASN A 348 -10.56 0.37 -6.47
CA ASN A 348 -9.98 -0.81 -7.10
C ASN A 348 -10.34 -2.08 -6.34
N ALA A 349 -11.15 -2.94 -6.95
CA ALA A 349 -11.47 -4.26 -6.45
C ALA A 349 -11.12 -5.33 -7.48
N VAL A 350 -10.63 -6.49 -7.03
CA VAL A 350 -10.33 -7.63 -7.94
C VAL A 350 -11.59 -8.14 -8.65
N PHE A 351 -12.75 -7.97 -8.02
CA PHE A 351 -14.05 -8.37 -8.57
C PHE A 351 -14.73 -7.29 -9.42
N ASP A 352 -14.07 -6.13 -9.65
CA ASP A 352 -14.61 -5.10 -10.54
C ASP A 352 -14.36 -5.50 -12.00
N VAL A 353 -15.29 -6.28 -12.53
CA VAL A 353 -15.21 -6.96 -13.83
C VAL A 353 -16.50 -6.68 -14.59
N PRO A 354 -16.45 -6.28 -15.87
CA PRO A 354 -17.65 -6.13 -16.69
C PRO A 354 -18.51 -7.39 -16.67
N GLY A 355 -19.81 -7.25 -16.38
CA GLY A 355 -20.73 -8.37 -16.21
C GLY A 355 -20.83 -8.93 -14.79
N LEU A 356 -19.83 -8.71 -13.92
CA LEU A 356 -19.94 -8.95 -12.48
C LEU A 356 -20.46 -7.71 -11.75
N THR A 357 -19.82 -6.58 -11.98
CA THR A 357 -20.14 -5.31 -11.31
C THR A 357 -20.70 -4.32 -12.29
N SER A 358 -21.51 -3.39 -11.80
CA SER A 358 -22.04 -2.31 -12.62
C SER A 358 -20.93 -1.32 -13.00
N GLN A 359 -20.70 -1.22 -14.31
CA GLN A 359 -19.77 -0.27 -14.93
C GLN A 359 -20.40 1.11 -15.16
N GLN A 360 -21.69 1.26 -14.82
CA GLN A 360 -22.40 2.53 -14.97
C GLN A 360 -21.86 3.60 -14.01
N PRO A 361 -22.01 4.91 -14.32
CA PRO A 361 -21.83 5.97 -13.33
C PRO A 361 -22.68 5.74 -12.08
N LEU A 362 -22.19 6.15 -10.91
CA LEU A 362 -22.89 5.95 -9.64
C LEU A 362 -24.32 6.52 -9.65
N ASP A 363 -24.50 7.70 -10.27
CA ASP A 363 -25.81 8.36 -10.36
C ASP A 363 -26.84 7.47 -11.10
N ALA A 364 -26.45 6.75 -12.15
CA ALA A 364 -27.35 5.87 -12.91
C ALA A 364 -27.71 4.59 -12.14
N PHE A 365 -26.76 4.05 -11.37
CA PHE A 365 -26.94 2.82 -10.60
C PHE A 365 -28.09 2.90 -9.58
N TRP A 366 -28.42 4.09 -9.08
CA TRP A 366 -29.53 4.29 -8.13
C TRP A 366 -30.92 4.05 -8.73
N HIS A 367 -31.03 4.13 -10.06
CA HIS A 367 -32.28 3.94 -10.79
C HIS A 367 -32.34 2.53 -11.39
N GLU A 368 -31.26 2.13 -12.06
CA GLU A 368 -31.18 0.89 -12.84
C GLU A 368 -29.99 0.01 -12.40
N PRO A 369 -30.05 -0.58 -11.19
CA PRO A 369 -29.01 -1.47 -10.71
C PRO A 369 -28.96 -2.75 -11.56
N THR A 370 -27.84 -3.00 -12.23
CA THR A 370 -27.64 -4.19 -13.09
C THR A 370 -27.24 -5.41 -12.26
N ALA A 371 -27.97 -6.52 -12.42
CA ALA A 371 -27.62 -7.79 -11.80
C ALA A 371 -26.35 -8.41 -12.44
N PRO A 372 -25.52 -9.12 -11.65
CA PRO A 372 -24.37 -9.84 -12.18
C PRO A 372 -24.78 -11.02 -13.08
N ASP A 373 -23.96 -11.32 -14.08
CA ASP A 373 -24.00 -12.61 -14.78
C ASP A 373 -23.67 -13.72 -13.78
N GLN A 374 -24.65 -14.61 -13.56
CA GLN A 374 -24.52 -15.69 -12.58
C GLN A 374 -23.46 -16.71 -12.98
N GLN A 375 -23.36 -17.06 -14.27
CA GLN A 375 -22.36 -18.02 -14.73
C GLN A 375 -20.96 -17.42 -14.60
N LEU A 376 -20.78 -16.16 -15.02
CA LEU A 376 -19.50 -15.47 -14.85
C LEU A 376 -19.13 -15.31 -13.37
N THR A 377 -20.11 -15.12 -12.48
CA THR A 377 -19.87 -15.08 -11.02
C THR A 377 -19.34 -16.41 -10.49
N LEU A 378 -19.90 -17.54 -10.94
CA LEU A 378 -19.42 -18.88 -10.57
C LEU A 378 -18.01 -19.13 -11.12
N ASP A 379 -17.76 -18.77 -12.38
CA ASP A 379 -16.45 -18.89 -13.02
C ASP A 379 -15.41 -18.03 -12.29
N PHE A 380 -15.75 -16.78 -11.96
CA PHE A 380 -14.92 -15.87 -11.17
C PHE A 380 -14.57 -16.45 -9.80
N LEU A 381 -15.55 -16.91 -9.01
CA LEU A 381 -15.29 -17.47 -7.69
C LEU A 381 -14.40 -18.71 -7.77
N ARG A 382 -14.64 -19.59 -8.75
CA ARG A 382 -13.84 -20.79 -8.99
C ARG A 382 -12.39 -20.45 -9.35
N ALA A 383 -12.19 -19.57 -10.33
CA ALA A 383 -10.88 -19.10 -10.76
C ALA A 383 -10.13 -18.37 -9.63
N LEU A 384 -10.79 -17.41 -8.97
CA LEU A 384 -10.19 -16.61 -7.90
C LEU A 384 -9.74 -17.48 -6.74
N ILE A 385 -10.61 -18.38 -6.28
CA ILE A 385 -10.30 -19.28 -5.17
C ILE A 385 -9.15 -20.22 -5.54
N GLY A 386 -9.25 -20.87 -6.69
CA GLY A 386 -8.24 -21.83 -7.17
C GLY A 386 -6.86 -21.21 -7.33
N ALA A 387 -6.78 -20.01 -7.92
CA ALA A 387 -5.53 -19.34 -8.22
C ALA A 387 -4.90 -18.63 -7.00
N THR A 388 -5.72 -18.04 -6.11
CA THR A 388 -5.22 -17.06 -5.13
C THR A 388 -5.62 -17.31 -3.68
N GLN A 389 -6.63 -18.15 -3.39
CA GLN A 389 -7.17 -18.29 -2.03
C GLN A 389 -6.85 -19.64 -1.40
N VAL A 390 -6.42 -19.64 -0.14
CA VAL A 390 -6.19 -20.85 0.67
C VAL A 390 -7.29 -20.94 1.71
N LYS A 391 -7.98 -22.09 1.80
CA LYS A 391 -9.02 -22.32 2.81
C LYS A 391 -8.39 -22.35 4.21
N GLY A 392 -9.01 -21.72 5.19
CA GLY A 392 -8.56 -21.68 6.58
C GLY A 392 -8.59 -20.29 7.18
N GLY A 393 -7.80 -20.06 8.22
CA GLY A 393 -7.82 -18.81 8.97
C GLY A 393 -6.63 -18.66 9.91
N TYR A 394 -6.37 -17.43 10.36
CA TYR A 394 -5.16 -17.13 11.14
C TYR A 394 -5.27 -17.41 12.64
N TYR A 395 -6.46 -17.70 13.17
CA TYR A 395 -6.70 -17.60 14.62
C TYR A 395 -6.87 -18.96 15.31
N THR A 396 -7.86 -19.76 14.93
CA THR A 396 -8.12 -21.04 15.60
C THR A 396 -7.17 -22.12 15.10
N ARG A 397 -6.79 -23.07 15.96
CA ARG A 397 -5.85 -24.15 15.61
C ARG A 397 -6.30 -24.94 14.39
N ALA A 398 -7.59 -25.30 14.32
CA ALA A 398 -8.15 -26.02 13.17
C ALA A 398 -8.05 -25.23 11.86
N ALA A 399 -8.40 -23.94 11.89
CA ALA A 399 -8.32 -23.07 10.72
C ALA A 399 -6.87 -22.83 10.28
N GLN A 400 -5.95 -22.66 11.24
CA GLN A 400 -4.53 -22.53 10.98
C GLN A 400 -3.94 -23.80 10.37
N ASN A 401 -4.31 -25.00 10.86
CA ASN A 401 -3.81 -26.27 10.32
C ASN A 401 -4.18 -26.42 8.84
N GLN A 402 -5.45 -26.14 8.50
CA GLN A 402 -5.93 -26.18 7.12
C GLN A 402 -5.18 -25.17 6.24
N ALA A 403 -5.02 -23.93 6.73
CA ALA A 403 -4.31 -22.89 6.01
C ALA A 403 -2.83 -23.21 5.81
N ILE A 404 -2.12 -23.69 6.83
CA ILE A 404 -0.70 -24.06 6.73
C ILE A 404 -0.52 -25.17 5.69
N ALA A 405 -1.37 -26.20 5.68
CA ALA A 405 -1.29 -27.26 4.67
C ALA A 405 -1.39 -26.68 3.24
N GLY A 406 -2.38 -25.81 2.99
CA GLY A 406 -2.53 -25.17 1.67
C GLY A 406 -1.42 -24.18 1.32
N PHE A 407 -0.84 -23.49 2.31
CA PHE A 407 0.33 -22.63 2.11
C PHE A 407 1.53 -23.47 1.69
N ILE A 408 1.83 -24.58 2.39
CA ILE A 408 2.96 -25.46 2.06
C ILE A 408 2.83 -25.97 0.63
N THR A 409 1.66 -26.49 0.24
CA THR A 409 1.43 -26.96 -1.13
C THR A 409 1.76 -25.88 -2.18
N ARG A 410 1.35 -24.63 -1.95
CA ARG A 410 1.61 -23.53 -2.90
C ARG A 410 3.01 -22.95 -2.85
N LEU A 411 3.64 -22.92 -1.67
CA LEU A 411 5.00 -22.41 -1.53
C LEU A 411 6.04 -23.40 -2.10
N GLU A 412 5.75 -24.70 -2.07
CA GLU A 412 6.63 -25.75 -2.61
C GLU A 412 6.33 -26.08 -4.07
N GLY A 413 5.05 -26.22 -4.45
CA GLY A 413 4.61 -26.55 -5.82
C GLY A 413 4.47 -25.34 -6.76
N GLU A 414 4.98 -24.19 -6.33
CA GLU A 414 4.77 -22.84 -6.90
C GLU A 414 3.31 -22.33 -6.83
N LEU A 415 3.18 -21.02 -6.56
CA LEU A 415 1.92 -20.30 -6.69
C LEU A 415 1.44 -20.38 -8.14
N TYR A 416 0.13 -20.53 -8.34
CA TYR A 416 -0.46 -20.61 -9.68
C TYR A 416 0.08 -19.46 -10.56
N PRO A 417 0.63 -19.74 -11.75
CA PRO A 417 1.45 -18.80 -12.50
C PRO A 417 0.59 -17.79 -13.27
N LEU A 418 -0.11 -16.91 -12.55
CA LEU A 418 -0.80 -15.78 -13.17
C LEU A 418 0.22 -14.87 -13.86
N PRO A 419 -0.09 -14.39 -15.08
CA PRO A 419 0.81 -13.54 -15.85
C PRO A 419 1.16 -12.28 -15.06
N PRO A 420 2.39 -11.74 -15.20
CA PRO A 420 2.72 -10.45 -14.62
C PRO A 420 1.77 -9.37 -15.14
N LEU A 421 1.40 -8.43 -14.26
CA LEU A 421 0.65 -7.24 -14.62
C LEU A 421 1.44 -6.42 -15.63
N ASP A 422 0.83 -6.14 -16.79
CA ASP A 422 1.44 -5.22 -17.74
C ASP A 422 1.21 -3.74 -17.33
N ILE A 423 1.91 -2.83 -18.01
CA ILE A 423 1.88 -1.39 -17.69
C ILE A 423 0.51 -0.78 -18.03
N ALA A 424 -0.16 -1.25 -19.07
CA ALA A 424 -1.45 -0.72 -19.51
C ALA A 424 -2.54 -1.10 -18.51
N GLU A 425 -2.60 -2.36 -18.10
CA GLU A 425 -3.52 -2.85 -17.07
C GLU A 425 -3.33 -2.10 -15.75
N LEU A 426 -2.08 -1.87 -15.33
CA LEU A 426 -1.82 -1.13 -14.10
C LEU A 426 -2.22 0.35 -14.20
N ALA A 427 -2.11 0.95 -15.38
CA ALA A 427 -2.55 2.31 -15.65
C ALA A 427 -4.09 2.43 -15.65
N GLU A 428 -4.81 1.43 -16.18
CA GLU A 428 -6.28 1.37 -16.12
C GLU A 428 -6.78 1.21 -14.69
N ARG A 429 -6.04 0.49 -13.85
CA ARG A 429 -6.32 0.33 -12.40
C ARG A 429 -5.89 1.55 -11.58
N ARG A 430 -5.87 2.74 -12.18
CA ARG A 430 -5.48 3.98 -11.51
C ARG A 430 -6.29 4.19 -10.25
N VAL A 431 -5.58 4.52 -9.17
CA VAL A 431 -6.18 4.71 -7.86
C VAL A 431 -6.78 6.11 -7.74
N ARG A 432 -6.06 7.18 -8.12
CA ARG A 432 -6.47 8.58 -7.97
C ARG A 432 -6.13 9.41 -9.19
N GLU A 433 -6.94 10.42 -9.47
CA GLU A 433 -6.59 11.51 -10.38
C GLU A 433 -5.30 12.22 -9.92
N PRO A 434 -4.36 12.53 -10.83
CA PRO A 434 -3.20 13.36 -10.50
C PRO A 434 -3.64 14.71 -9.95
N ALA A 435 -3.27 14.98 -8.70
CA ALA A 435 -3.38 16.30 -8.09
C ALA A 435 -2.01 17.00 -8.00
N LYS A 436 -0.93 16.25 -8.27
CA LYS A 436 0.44 16.76 -8.28
C LYS A 436 1.23 16.18 -9.44
N THR A 437 1.99 17.05 -10.08
CA THR A 437 2.84 16.69 -11.22
C THR A 437 4.30 16.96 -10.87
N ILE A 438 5.14 15.93 -10.95
CA ILE A 438 6.56 16.01 -10.58
C ILE A 438 7.40 15.52 -11.75
N ALA A 439 8.40 16.30 -12.15
CA ALA A 439 9.39 15.89 -13.13
C ALA A 439 10.73 15.66 -12.43
N ILE A 440 11.38 14.54 -12.73
CA ILE A 440 12.67 14.16 -12.15
C ILE A 440 13.61 13.80 -13.30
N ALA A 441 14.64 14.60 -13.48
CA ALA A 441 15.69 14.40 -14.47
C ALA A 441 17.02 14.01 -13.81
N GLY A 442 17.79 13.17 -14.51
CA GLY A 442 19.06 12.64 -14.03
C GLY A 442 18.90 11.35 -13.20
N LEU A 443 17.97 10.46 -13.57
CA LEU A 443 17.88 9.10 -13.02
C LEU A 443 19.00 8.22 -13.57
N GLU A 444 20.22 8.51 -13.14
CA GLU A 444 21.44 7.77 -13.46
C GLU A 444 22.09 7.18 -12.19
N ASP A 445 21.63 7.60 -11.01
CA ASP A 445 22.15 7.20 -9.70
C ASP A 445 21.04 6.88 -8.67
N ALA A 446 21.48 6.41 -7.50
CA ALA A 446 20.58 6.04 -6.41
C ALA A 446 19.80 7.23 -5.81
N ASP A 447 20.29 8.47 -5.93
CA ASP A 447 19.66 9.66 -5.35
C ASP A 447 18.43 10.06 -6.17
N GLY A 448 18.54 10.05 -7.50
CA GLY A 448 17.42 10.27 -8.42
C GLY A 448 16.30 9.24 -8.21
N LEU A 449 16.68 7.95 -8.11
CA LEU A 449 15.76 6.86 -7.85
C LEU A 449 15.05 7.00 -6.50
N ALA A 450 15.80 7.33 -5.44
CA ALA A 450 15.22 7.55 -4.11
C ALA A 450 14.23 8.71 -4.11
N LEU A 451 14.50 9.79 -4.86
CA LEU A 451 13.57 10.91 -4.97
C LEU A 451 12.30 10.53 -5.73
N ALA A 452 12.42 9.79 -6.83
CA ALA A 452 11.26 9.27 -7.56
C ALA A 452 10.35 8.45 -6.65
N ARG A 453 10.93 7.46 -5.95
CA ARG A 453 10.22 6.64 -4.96
C ARG A 453 9.62 7.47 -3.81
N ALA A 454 10.24 8.58 -3.42
CA ALA A 454 9.75 9.46 -2.34
C ALA A 454 8.55 10.35 -2.75
N TYR A 455 8.40 10.66 -4.04
CA TYR A 455 7.22 11.34 -4.57
C TYR A 455 6.13 10.39 -5.06
N ALA A 456 6.50 9.14 -5.38
CA ALA A 456 5.56 8.14 -5.88
C ALA A 456 4.53 7.75 -4.80
N MET A 457 3.27 8.08 -5.05
CA MET A 457 2.11 7.76 -4.24
C MET A 457 0.82 7.97 -5.07
N PRO A 458 -0.34 7.46 -4.65
CA PRO A 458 -1.61 7.74 -5.32
C PRO A 458 -1.90 9.24 -5.44
N GLY A 459 -2.25 9.69 -6.65
CA GLY A 459 -2.54 11.09 -6.96
C GLY A 459 -1.31 11.92 -7.39
N THR A 460 -0.17 11.28 -7.61
CA THR A 460 1.02 11.91 -8.21
C THR A 460 1.21 11.41 -9.64
N GLN A 461 1.43 12.31 -10.58
CA GLN A 461 2.00 12.01 -11.90
C GLN A 461 3.49 12.31 -11.89
N LEU A 462 4.29 11.37 -12.37
CA LEU A 462 5.75 11.45 -12.46
C LEU A 462 6.19 11.42 -13.92
N LEU A 463 7.01 12.38 -14.30
CA LEU A 463 7.85 12.29 -15.49
C LEU A 463 9.27 11.95 -15.04
N LEU A 464 9.73 10.74 -15.38
CA LEU A 464 11.04 10.22 -15.04
C LEU A 464 11.95 10.29 -16.27
N ILE A 465 13.10 10.94 -16.13
CA ILE A 465 14.06 11.14 -17.20
C ILE A 465 15.43 10.60 -16.76
N GLY A 466 15.94 9.58 -17.45
CA GLY A 466 17.17 8.90 -17.06
C GLY A 466 17.66 7.82 -18.03
N ALA A 467 18.66 7.05 -17.60
CA ALA A 467 19.23 5.96 -18.39
C ALA A 467 18.29 4.74 -18.41
N GLY A 468 18.17 4.07 -19.57
CA GLY A 468 17.12 3.07 -19.82
C GLY A 468 17.07 1.90 -18.81
N ASN A 469 18.21 1.39 -18.35
CA ASN A 469 18.27 0.25 -17.42
C ASN A 469 17.72 0.59 -16.02
N MET A 470 18.08 1.74 -15.45
CA MET A 470 17.58 2.19 -14.14
C MET A 470 16.16 2.75 -14.24
N LEU A 471 15.84 3.40 -15.36
CA LEU A 471 14.55 4.04 -15.60
C LEU A 471 13.39 3.05 -15.59
N ALA A 472 13.54 1.87 -16.19
CA ALA A 472 12.49 0.86 -16.23
C ALA A 472 12.12 0.36 -14.81
N GLY A 473 13.12 0.01 -14.00
CA GLY A 473 12.92 -0.41 -12.61
C GLY A 473 12.37 0.73 -11.73
N ALA A 474 12.86 1.96 -11.92
CA ALA A 474 12.34 3.14 -11.23
C ALA A 474 10.85 3.37 -11.55
N ALA A 475 10.48 3.24 -12.82
CA ALA A 475 9.11 3.41 -13.26
C ALA A 475 8.19 2.33 -12.70
N GLU A 476 8.62 1.06 -12.71
CA GLU A 476 7.86 -0.04 -12.10
C GLU A 476 7.60 0.21 -10.61
N ASP A 477 8.65 0.54 -9.84
CA ASP A 477 8.51 0.82 -8.40
C ASP A 477 7.55 1.98 -8.14
N CYS A 478 7.68 3.06 -8.92
CA CYS A 478 6.83 4.23 -8.77
C CYS A 478 5.35 3.93 -9.10
N ARG A 479 5.09 3.14 -10.15
CA ARG A 479 3.73 2.67 -10.48
C ARG A 479 3.19 1.75 -9.39
N ARG A 480 4.02 0.85 -8.85
CA ARG A 480 3.67 -0.02 -7.72
C ARG A 480 3.52 0.73 -6.40
N ARG A 481 3.93 1.99 -6.30
CA ARG A 481 3.57 2.90 -5.19
C ARG A 481 2.27 3.66 -5.45
N GLY A 482 1.70 3.55 -6.65
CA GLY A 482 0.42 4.14 -7.05
C GLY A 482 0.53 5.45 -7.85
N ALA A 483 1.73 5.85 -8.26
CA ALA A 483 1.90 7.01 -9.13
C ALA A 483 1.59 6.67 -10.59
N LEU A 484 1.10 7.66 -11.35
CA LEU A 484 1.17 7.61 -12.80
C LEU A 484 2.59 7.95 -13.23
N VAL A 485 3.14 7.20 -14.19
CA VAL A 485 4.55 7.33 -14.55
C VAL A 485 4.74 7.31 -16.06
N ASP A 486 5.21 8.44 -16.56
CA ASP A 486 5.82 8.61 -17.87
C ASP A 486 7.34 8.51 -17.72
N ALA A 487 7.98 7.79 -18.64
CA ALA A 487 9.42 7.52 -18.59
C ALA A 487 10.05 7.90 -19.94
N LEU A 488 11.13 8.67 -19.91
CA LEU A 488 11.89 9.14 -21.07
C LEU A 488 13.38 8.85 -20.90
N THR A 489 14.00 8.32 -21.95
CA THR A 489 15.43 8.00 -22.00
C THR A 489 16.28 9.25 -22.22
N THR A 490 17.48 9.28 -21.62
CA THR A 490 18.43 10.40 -21.72
C THR A 490 18.88 10.74 -23.14
N ASP A 491 18.79 9.79 -24.07
CA ASP A 491 19.17 10.00 -25.46
C ASP A 491 18.19 10.96 -26.19
N ASP A 492 16.99 11.17 -25.62
CA ASP A 492 15.93 12.04 -26.13
C ASP A 492 15.82 13.38 -25.36
N CYS A 493 16.87 13.79 -24.64
CA CYS A 493 16.80 14.82 -23.59
C CYS A 493 17.47 16.16 -23.90
N ASP A 494 17.61 16.55 -25.17
CA ASP A 494 17.92 17.95 -25.47
C ASP A 494 16.71 18.87 -25.17
N THR A 495 16.99 20.16 -25.00
CA THR A 495 15.98 21.16 -24.61
C THR A 495 14.78 21.20 -25.58
N ALA A 496 15.01 21.04 -26.88
CA ALA A 496 13.93 21.07 -27.88
C ALA A 496 13.11 19.79 -27.87
N SER A 497 13.76 18.63 -27.76
CA SER A 497 13.10 17.32 -27.66
C SER A 497 12.20 17.23 -26.42
N LEU A 498 12.67 17.72 -25.26
CA LEU A 498 11.87 17.76 -24.04
C LEU A 498 10.66 18.70 -24.17
N ALA A 499 10.83 19.88 -24.76
CA ALA A 499 9.72 20.80 -25.01
C ALA A 499 8.69 20.20 -25.98
N ALA A 500 9.14 19.50 -27.02
CA ALA A 500 8.27 18.80 -27.95
C ALA A 500 7.50 17.65 -27.27
N TYR A 501 8.17 16.89 -26.41
CA TYR A 501 7.55 15.81 -25.63
C TYR A 501 6.43 16.34 -24.72
N LEU A 502 6.69 17.42 -23.96
CA LEU A 502 5.69 18.06 -23.10
C LEU A 502 4.44 18.47 -23.90
N LYS A 503 4.65 19.05 -25.09
CA LYS A 503 3.56 19.44 -25.99
C LYS A 503 2.76 18.23 -26.48
N ALA A 504 3.44 17.16 -26.89
CA ALA A 504 2.79 15.95 -27.41
C ALA A 504 1.99 15.19 -26.34
N ARG A 505 2.47 15.18 -25.09
CA ARG A 505 1.82 14.50 -23.96
C ARG A 505 0.91 15.40 -23.14
N ALA A 506 0.73 16.67 -23.56
CA ALA A 506 0.00 17.69 -22.82
C ALA A 506 0.42 17.78 -21.34
N PHE A 507 1.70 17.55 -21.06
CA PHE A 507 2.23 17.53 -19.70
C PHE A 507 2.46 18.98 -19.24
N GLN A 508 1.64 19.44 -18.29
CA GLN A 508 1.63 20.82 -17.81
C GLN A 508 1.53 20.84 -16.28
N ASP A 509 1.54 22.05 -15.70
CA ASP A 509 1.36 22.31 -14.28
C ASP A 509 2.35 21.57 -13.35
N ILE A 510 3.62 21.48 -13.76
CA ILE A 510 4.67 20.85 -12.96
C ILE A 510 4.83 21.58 -11.62
N ASP A 511 4.53 20.91 -10.51
CA ASP A 511 4.69 21.43 -9.15
C ASP A 511 6.15 21.44 -8.73
N VAL A 512 6.86 20.35 -9.03
CA VAL A 512 8.27 20.18 -8.69
C VAL A 512 9.03 19.62 -9.88
N LEU A 513 10.08 20.34 -10.29
CA LEU A 513 11.05 19.89 -11.26
C LEU A 513 12.39 19.68 -10.54
N ALA A 514 12.78 18.42 -10.36
CA ALA A 514 14.07 18.08 -9.76
C ALA A 514 15.04 17.62 -10.85
N ALA A 515 16.22 18.22 -10.91
CA ALA A 515 17.29 17.80 -11.79
C ALA A 515 18.53 17.46 -10.96
N PHE A 516 19.03 16.24 -11.14
CA PHE A 516 20.23 15.75 -10.48
C PHE A 516 21.44 16.00 -11.38
N ALA A 517 22.33 16.88 -10.93
CA ALA A 517 23.60 17.17 -11.57
C ALA A 517 24.67 16.18 -11.11
N GLY A 518 24.44 14.89 -11.38
CA GLY A 518 25.32 13.77 -11.00
C GLY A 518 26.75 13.95 -11.54
N LEU A 519 27.08 13.31 -12.66
CA LEU A 519 28.35 13.52 -13.36
C LEU A 519 28.26 14.58 -14.48
N ASP A 520 27.05 14.91 -14.95
CA ASP A 520 26.80 15.84 -16.05
C ASP A 520 25.86 16.98 -15.62
N LEU A 521 26.44 18.13 -15.28
CA LEU A 521 25.71 19.35 -14.94
C LEU A 521 24.98 19.95 -16.16
N GLY A 522 25.52 19.77 -17.37
CA GLY A 522 24.96 20.31 -18.61
C GLY A 522 23.60 19.68 -18.93
N ARG A 523 23.50 18.36 -18.80
CA ARG A 523 22.22 17.63 -18.94
C ARG A 523 21.17 18.09 -17.94
N ALA A 524 21.56 18.26 -16.68
CA ALA A 524 20.64 18.74 -15.64
C ALA A 524 20.11 20.15 -15.94
N MET A 525 20.97 21.04 -16.47
CA MET A 525 20.58 22.38 -16.92
C MET A 525 19.67 22.33 -18.15
N ALA A 526 20.03 21.54 -19.17
CA ALA A 526 19.23 21.37 -20.39
C ALA A 526 17.82 20.84 -20.09
N ALA A 527 17.72 19.89 -19.14
CA ALA A 527 16.44 19.37 -18.68
C ALA A 527 15.59 20.44 -17.98
N ILE A 528 16.20 21.27 -17.14
CA ILE A 528 15.47 22.40 -16.54
C ILE A 528 15.02 23.36 -17.63
N ASP A 529 15.89 23.71 -18.57
CA ASP A 529 15.57 24.69 -19.58
C ASP A 529 14.48 24.22 -20.55
N GLY A 530 14.43 22.91 -20.85
CA GLY A 530 13.39 22.30 -21.68
C GLY A 530 12.05 22.13 -20.97
N LEU A 531 12.07 21.88 -19.65
CA LEU A 531 10.86 21.56 -18.90
C LEU A 531 10.24 22.76 -18.16
N GLN A 532 10.99 23.84 -17.94
CA GLN A 532 10.52 24.97 -17.15
C GLN A 532 9.27 25.65 -17.71
N GLN A 533 9.01 25.56 -19.01
CA GLN A 533 7.81 26.13 -19.63
C GLN A 533 6.51 25.44 -19.17
N ALA A 534 6.60 24.20 -18.69
CA ALA A 534 5.47 23.46 -18.14
C ALA A 534 5.32 23.62 -16.62
N LEU A 535 6.16 24.43 -15.95
CA LEU A 535 6.01 24.72 -14.52
C LEU A 535 4.74 25.52 -14.27
N ARG A 536 3.97 25.10 -13.26
CA ARG A 536 2.84 25.91 -12.79
C ARG A 536 3.33 27.24 -12.19
N PRO A 537 2.49 28.29 -12.18
CA PRO A 537 2.72 29.44 -11.31
C PRO A 537 2.92 28.96 -9.88
N SER A 538 3.99 29.41 -9.24
CA SER A 538 4.47 28.91 -7.94
C SER A 538 5.10 27.50 -7.95
N GLY A 539 5.54 26.95 -9.07
CA GLY A 539 6.34 25.72 -9.08
C GLY A 539 7.67 25.82 -8.30
N VAL A 540 8.31 24.69 -8.07
CA VAL A 540 9.62 24.60 -7.41
C VAL A 540 10.61 23.83 -8.28
N ILE A 541 11.74 24.45 -8.62
CA ILE A 541 12.88 23.76 -9.21
C ILE A 541 13.82 23.35 -8.10
N VAL A 542 14.29 22.11 -8.13
CA VAL A 542 15.35 21.60 -7.26
C VAL A 542 16.53 21.18 -8.12
N LEU A 543 17.66 21.83 -7.90
CA LEU A 543 18.96 21.43 -8.42
C LEU A 543 19.68 20.63 -7.34
N ALA A 544 19.84 19.33 -7.53
CA ALA A 544 20.53 18.45 -6.60
C ALA A 544 21.92 18.08 -7.12
N GLY A 545 22.97 18.25 -6.31
CA GLY A 545 24.33 17.90 -6.73
C GLY A 545 25.42 18.50 -5.86
N LYS A 546 26.68 18.24 -6.24
CA LYS A 546 27.84 18.84 -5.57
C LYS A 546 27.85 20.36 -5.81
N ARG A 547 28.07 21.13 -4.76
CA ARG A 547 28.16 22.59 -4.86
C ARG A 547 29.43 23.00 -5.61
N ASN A 548 29.27 23.59 -6.78
CA ASN A 548 30.33 24.23 -7.57
C ASN A 548 29.87 25.62 -8.07
N ASP A 549 30.79 26.43 -8.59
CA ASP A 549 30.49 27.81 -8.98
C ASP A 549 29.55 27.90 -10.18
N GLU A 550 29.64 26.95 -11.11
CA GLU A 550 28.79 26.89 -12.30
C GLU A 550 27.32 26.65 -11.93
N LEU A 551 27.05 25.63 -11.09
CA LEU A 551 25.72 25.33 -10.56
C LEU A 551 25.14 26.53 -9.78
N LEU A 552 25.96 27.17 -8.95
CA LEU A 552 25.53 28.36 -8.19
C LEU A 552 25.21 29.53 -9.12
N ARG A 553 26.00 29.73 -10.18
CA ARG A 553 25.78 30.78 -11.18
C ARG A 553 24.49 30.53 -11.96
N TYR A 554 24.30 29.31 -12.47
CA TYR A 554 23.07 28.91 -13.14
C TYR A 554 21.85 29.08 -12.22
N ALA A 555 21.91 28.58 -10.98
CA ALA A 555 20.81 28.70 -10.04
C ALA A 555 20.46 30.17 -9.72
N ARG A 556 21.45 31.07 -9.61
CA ARG A 556 21.21 32.51 -9.43
C ARG A 556 20.54 33.12 -10.65
N ALA A 557 21.00 32.79 -11.85
CA ALA A 557 20.40 33.25 -13.10
C ALA A 557 18.95 32.76 -13.24
N ALA A 558 18.71 31.46 -13.01
CA ALA A 558 17.37 30.87 -13.03
C ALA A 558 16.44 31.51 -11.98
N ARG A 559 16.94 31.81 -10.76
CA ARG A 559 16.15 32.55 -9.75
C ARG A 559 15.73 33.92 -10.23
N HIS A 560 16.63 34.66 -10.87
CA HIS A 560 16.31 35.98 -11.38
C HIS A 560 15.26 35.88 -12.49
N ARG A 561 15.48 34.98 -13.44
CA ARG A 561 14.62 34.76 -14.61
C ARG A 561 13.21 34.30 -14.24
N LEU A 562 13.07 33.36 -13.30
CA LEU A 562 11.80 32.70 -12.97
C LEU A 562 11.07 33.32 -11.76
N ARG A 563 11.66 34.32 -11.10
CA ARG A 563 11.01 35.03 -9.98
C ARG A 563 9.68 35.71 -10.37
N PRO A 564 9.55 36.36 -11.55
CA PRO A 564 8.29 36.97 -11.98
C PRO A 564 7.15 35.95 -12.10
N GLU A 565 7.46 34.71 -12.47
CA GLU A 565 6.50 33.59 -12.60
C GLU A 565 6.14 32.95 -11.25
N GLY A 566 6.69 33.47 -10.14
CA GLY A 566 6.47 32.95 -8.79
C GLY A 566 7.21 31.65 -8.47
N VAL A 567 7.99 31.12 -9.41
CA VAL A 567 8.74 29.87 -9.27
C VAL A 567 9.90 30.05 -8.29
N ARG A 568 10.17 29.00 -7.50
CA ARG A 568 11.29 28.98 -6.54
C ARG A 568 12.35 27.99 -6.97
N VAL A 569 13.61 28.45 -7.03
CA VAL A 569 14.75 27.59 -7.35
C VAL A 569 15.55 27.28 -6.09
N SER A 570 15.60 26.00 -5.77
CA SER A 570 16.22 25.41 -4.58
C SER A 570 17.51 24.69 -4.98
N ILE A 571 18.55 24.79 -4.16
CA ILE A 571 19.77 24.00 -4.32
C ILE A 571 19.84 22.98 -3.19
N ALA A 572 19.92 21.70 -3.53
CA ALA A 572 20.16 20.61 -2.61
C ALA A 572 21.61 20.14 -2.73
N ALA A 573 22.38 20.28 -1.65
CA ALA A 573 23.81 19.95 -1.66
C ALA A 573 24.28 19.45 -0.28
N PRO A 574 25.37 18.67 -0.23
CA PRO A 574 26.02 18.30 1.02
C PRO A 574 26.33 19.51 1.92
N GLY A 575 26.15 19.34 3.24
CA GLY A 575 26.45 20.40 4.21
C GLY A 575 27.93 20.75 4.26
N LEU A 576 28.26 22.05 4.20
CA LEU A 576 29.64 22.59 4.16
C LEU A 576 30.58 21.96 5.22
N ALA A 577 30.11 21.84 6.47
CA ALA A 577 30.90 21.26 7.55
C ALA A 577 31.25 19.77 7.32
N ALA A 578 30.30 18.98 6.81
CA ALA A 578 30.53 17.57 6.51
C ALA A 578 31.45 17.40 5.29
N THR A 579 31.31 18.25 4.28
CA THR A 579 32.18 18.27 3.09
C THR A 579 33.61 18.67 3.44
N GLN A 580 33.81 19.69 4.27
CA GLN A 580 35.14 20.13 4.73
C GLN A 580 35.81 19.05 5.57
N LEU A 581 35.06 18.39 6.46
CA LEU A 581 35.59 17.30 7.28
C LEU A 581 35.96 16.07 6.44
N ALA A 582 35.11 15.69 5.48
CA ALA A 582 35.39 14.60 4.54
C ALA A 582 36.66 14.86 3.71
N ALA A 583 36.85 16.09 3.24
CA ALA A 583 38.05 16.50 2.53
C ALA A 583 39.30 16.44 3.44
N ARG A 584 39.19 16.96 4.68
CA ARG A 584 40.28 16.96 5.66
C ARG A 584 40.73 15.55 6.06
N LEU A 585 39.78 14.63 6.21
CA LEU A 585 40.03 13.24 6.63
C LEU A 585 40.19 12.26 5.46
N ARG A 586 40.15 12.75 4.20
CA ARG A 586 40.14 11.92 2.98
C ARG A 586 39.10 10.78 3.03
N ALA A 587 37.98 11.04 3.68
CA ALA A 587 36.93 10.06 3.96
C ALA A 587 35.60 10.57 3.35
N PRO A 588 35.38 10.34 2.04
CA PRO A 588 34.20 10.85 1.32
C PRO A 588 32.87 10.36 1.91
N ALA A 589 32.85 9.18 2.55
CA ALA A 589 31.70 8.65 3.27
C ALA A 589 31.19 9.57 4.39
N LEU A 590 32.03 10.45 4.97
CA LEU A 590 31.61 11.40 6.01
C LEU A 590 30.70 12.51 5.47
N ALA A 591 30.75 12.80 4.17
CA ALA A 591 29.85 13.74 3.51
C ALA A 591 28.61 13.05 2.91
N ALA A 592 28.62 11.71 2.82
CA ALA A 592 27.53 10.95 2.22
C ALA A 592 26.28 10.96 3.13
N VAL A 593 25.13 11.11 2.49
CA VAL A 593 23.80 10.95 3.08
C VAL A 593 23.17 9.78 2.36
N GLY A 594 22.56 8.83 3.09
CA GLY A 594 21.82 7.76 2.42
C GLY A 594 20.74 8.33 1.50
N ALA A 595 20.59 7.76 0.30
CA ALA A 595 19.75 8.29 -0.76
C ALA A 595 18.29 8.55 -0.31
N ASP A 596 17.68 7.62 0.42
CA ASP A 596 16.32 7.77 0.96
C ASP A 596 16.19 8.98 1.94
N LYS A 597 17.24 9.24 2.73
CA LYS A 597 17.29 10.40 3.63
C LYS A 597 17.48 11.69 2.85
N ALA A 598 18.33 11.70 1.82
CA ALA A 598 18.53 12.84 0.94
C ALA A 598 17.22 13.20 0.21
N ALA A 599 16.58 12.21 -0.42
CA ALA A 599 15.28 12.35 -1.07
C ALA A 599 14.20 12.94 -0.15
N ARG A 600 14.12 12.46 1.09
CA ARG A 600 13.19 12.99 2.09
C ARG A 600 13.44 14.46 2.43
N LEU A 601 14.71 14.85 2.58
CA LEU A 601 15.10 16.23 2.86
C LEU A 601 14.82 17.14 1.67
N ILE A 602 15.10 16.68 0.45
CA ILE A 602 14.77 17.37 -0.81
C ILE A 602 13.28 17.61 -0.91
N ARG A 603 12.47 16.55 -0.78
CA ARG A 603 11.00 16.65 -0.84
C ARG A 603 10.44 17.61 0.21
N ARG A 604 10.94 17.54 1.44
CA ARG A 604 10.54 18.47 2.52
C ARG A 604 10.96 19.91 2.23
N GLY A 605 12.16 20.11 1.69
CA GLY A 605 12.68 21.42 1.34
C GLY A 605 11.89 22.06 0.20
N ALA A 606 11.55 21.29 -0.83
CA ALA A 606 10.71 21.71 -1.94
C ALA A 606 9.29 22.08 -1.49
N LEU A 607 8.67 21.23 -0.65
CA LEU A 607 7.35 21.51 -0.06
C LEU A 607 7.33 22.84 0.72
N HIS A 608 8.41 23.16 1.45
CA HIS A 608 8.55 24.42 2.18
C HIS A 608 9.19 25.54 1.35
N ARG A 609 9.35 25.36 0.02
CA ARG A 609 9.91 26.35 -0.92
C ARG A 609 11.28 26.93 -0.49
N ARG A 610 12.13 26.12 0.15
CA ARG A 610 13.42 26.58 0.69
C ARG A 610 14.43 26.83 -0.43
N GLN A 611 15.08 27.98 -0.43
CA GLN A 611 16.13 28.29 -1.42
C GLN A 611 17.37 27.38 -1.31
N ALA A 612 17.66 26.86 -0.11
CA ALA A 612 18.77 25.95 0.14
C ALA A 612 18.31 24.77 0.99
N ILE A 613 18.71 23.56 0.58
CA ILE A 613 18.39 22.30 1.22
C ILE A 613 19.71 21.63 1.59
N ALA A 614 20.05 21.64 2.88
CA ALA A 614 21.27 21.02 3.37
C ALA A 614 21.08 19.50 3.52
N LEU A 615 22.03 18.73 2.97
CA LEU A 615 22.12 17.28 3.13
C LEU A 615 23.23 16.96 4.15
N PRO A 616 22.88 16.69 5.43
CA PRO A 616 23.87 16.49 6.48
C PRO A 616 24.44 15.07 6.43
N GLY A 617 25.75 14.96 6.15
CA GLY A 617 26.50 13.71 6.12
C GLY A 617 26.47 12.90 7.43
N MET A 618 26.95 11.66 7.39
CA MET A 618 26.92 10.68 8.49
C MET A 618 27.37 11.19 9.89
N PRO A 619 28.41 12.05 10.05
CA PRO A 619 28.90 12.40 11.40
C PRO A 619 28.19 13.59 12.05
N THR A 620 27.36 14.36 11.34
CA THR A 620 26.78 15.60 11.92
C THR A 620 25.78 15.30 13.04
N ALA A 621 25.26 14.06 13.12
CA ALA A 621 24.43 13.59 14.23
C ALA A 621 25.25 13.29 15.50
N LEU A 622 26.45 12.71 15.37
CA LEU A 622 27.39 12.44 16.47
C LEU A 622 27.97 13.74 17.06
N PHE A 623 28.12 14.79 16.25
CA PHE A 623 28.59 16.09 16.75
C PHE A 623 27.54 16.86 17.58
N ARG A 624 26.25 16.57 17.42
CA ARG A 624 25.20 17.15 18.29
C ARG A 624 25.25 16.58 19.70
N THR A 625 25.61 15.31 19.87
CA THR A 625 25.85 14.68 21.18
C THR A 625 27.23 15.03 21.73
N ALA A 626 28.25 15.14 20.88
CA ALA A 626 29.58 15.59 21.32
C ALA A 626 29.60 17.04 21.82
N ARG A 627 28.74 17.93 21.29
CA ARG A 627 28.57 19.29 21.85
C ARG A 627 27.92 19.31 23.24
N LEU A 628 27.07 18.33 23.55
CA LEU A 628 26.47 18.14 24.88
C LEU A 628 27.44 17.46 25.85
N PHE A 629 28.34 16.61 25.35
CA PHE A 629 29.43 16.03 26.15
C PHE A 629 30.59 17.00 26.37
N ALA A 630 30.92 17.85 25.39
CA ALA A 630 31.94 18.88 25.53
C ALA A 630 31.52 20.01 26.48
N SER A 631 30.22 20.32 26.60
CA SER A 631 29.74 21.26 27.61
C SER A 631 29.81 20.67 29.03
N ARG A 632 29.51 19.37 29.19
CA ARG A 632 29.62 18.67 30.49
C ARG A 632 31.06 18.32 30.89
N PHE A 633 31.94 18.07 29.92
CA PHE A 633 33.36 17.82 30.17
C PHE A 633 34.10 19.12 30.56
N ASN A 634 33.71 20.26 29.98
CA ASN A 634 34.19 21.58 30.42
C ASN A 634 33.62 22.01 31.79
N GLU A 635 32.40 21.58 32.17
CA GLU A 635 31.86 21.76 33.53
C GLU A 635 32.58 20.87 34.55
N TRP A 636 33.02 19.66 34.17
CA TRP A 636 33.79 18.76 35.03
C TRP A 636 35.24 19.23 35.27
N LEU A 637 35.86 19.87 34.28
CA LEU A 637 37.19 20.49 34.40
C LEU A 637 37.19 21.87 35.11
N ALA A 638 36.01 22.45 35.36
CA ALA A 638 35.85 23.75 36.02
C ALA A 638 35.35 23.65 37.48
N ALA A 639 35.22 22.44 38.03
CA ALA A 639 34.92 22.25 39.44
C ALA A 639 36.21 22.46 40.27
N PRO A 640 36.25 23.43 41.22
CA PRO A 640 37.37 23.54 42.14
C PRO A 640 37.33 22.39 43.14
N ASP A 641 38.50 21.79 43.38
CA ASP A 641 38.70 20.82 44.47
C ASP A 641 38.07 21.33 45.77
N ARG A 642 37.24 20.48 46.37
CA ARG A 642 36.90 20.51 47.79
C ARG A 642 36.94 19.10 48.34
#